data_AF-A0A4Z2B8P9-F1
#
_entry.id   AF-A0A4Z2B8P9-F1
#
_cell.length_a   1.000
_cell.length_b   1.000
_cell.length_c   1.000
_cell.angle_alpha   90.00
_cell.angle_beta   90.00
_cell.angle_gamma   90.00
#
_symmetry.space_group_name_H-M   'P 1'
#
loop_
_entity.id
_entity.type
_entity.pdbx_description
1 polymer ?
#
loop_
_entity_poly.entity_id
_entity_poly.type
_entity_poly.pdbx_seq_one_letter_code
_entity_poly.pdbx_strand_id
1 'polypeptide(L)'
;MTLASRMILSLGLLSSALGSALQREEKDARRLQTEFGNDEGPRTSEGSLLSKGSSGLNEKTCTAPPGLEATLREDTHSFMFKVKTMSSLSLAWVGDASGVLLVLTTFQVPLFMVHFAQSNLYRSKDHGKTFQDVTHLINHTFIHTDFGIAISPDHSGKVMLTGDVSETRGFRLFRSRDFGLTFDPVDLPFEPLIQMLYNPGDCNIILTLSVMLDLWLSEDFGATWRKIHDSVCLVRWGQKNSIYFTTNHNRSCNDRGSLELRKTADYGRSFQTIATRVYSFVLGGRFVFASIMTGTTTGEPSSPSLWNGHLYTTTGSETDFTAITSLRGVYMTSVLTEDGVVETVVTFDQGAKWQVLRSPQSSQCDSETSTNRPKRCRLHIHASYSTTMKMNVPMLPLSQPNAVGLVLAHGSVGDSESVLSPDVYVSDDGGYSWLLALKGPHHYAILDSGGLLVAVEHTNVPVNQIKFSTDEGQCWHAYNFTSDPFHFVSMDSEPGSRSMNVSLWGYRTGFTKWVVITVDFRKLFTQDCTDADYVQWLAHSTESTGPGDGCVLGYKETFLRLRKGSVCWNGRDYSVTKRLSPCPCTLDDYHCDFGYYRPENSSECVEQEEMKRRPLEFCLNGTVEQLRTSGYRKIPGDQCEGGFQPERKETALSRICISDFLRTDSLTPHHQSSPNTAVIVTVVIAILLMSAVMGVWLVKKYVCGGTVPRAQILCYEGTRGGEQNRRGR
;
A
#
# COMPACT_ATOMS: atom_id res chain seq x y z
N MET A 1 -51.04 -23.16 27.86
CA MET A 1 -50.78 -24.00 26.67
C MET A 1 -51.42 -23.32 25.46
N THR A 2 -50.78 -23.38 24.28
CA THR A 2 -51.16 -22.74 22.99
C THR A 2 -50.59 -21.33 22.70
N LEU A 3 -49.33 -21.32 22.24
CA LEU A 3 -48.79 -20.59 21.06
C LEU A 3 -47.26 -20.83 21.01
N ALA A 4 -46.60 -20.83 22.17
CA ALA A 4 -45.16 -21.08 22.29
C ALA A 4 -44.72 -22.50 21.85
N SER A 5 -45.49 -23.56 22.16
CA SER A 5 -45.18 -24.92 21.67
C SER A 5 -45.33 -25.10 20.16
N ARG A 6 -46.11 -24.26 19.46
CA ARG A 6 -46.29 -24.35 18.00
C ARG A 6 -45.17 -23.64 17.23
N MET A 7 -44.49 -22.67 17.86
CA MET A 7 -43.35 -21.98 17.26
C MET A 7 -42.06 -22.83 17.35
N ILE A 8 -41.88 -23.60 18.43
CA ILE A 8 -40.71 -24.48 18.61
C ILE A 8 -40.74 -25.68 17.64
N LEU A 9 -41.92 -26.23 17.31
CA LEU A 9 -42.03 -27.30 16.31
C LEU A 9 -41.85 -26.80 14.87
N SER A 10 -42.22 -25.55 14.55
CA SER A 10 -42.06 -25.01 13.19
C SER A 10 -40.61 -24.63 12.88
N LEU A 11 -39.85 -24.12 13.86
CA LEU A 11 -38.39 -23.89 13.71
C LEU A 11 -37.59 -25.20 13.64
N GLY A 12 -38.01 -26.26 14.35
CA GLY A 12 -37.39 -27.59 14.24
C GLY A 12 -37.58 -28.25 12.87
N LEU A 13 -38.73 -28.04 12.24
CA LEU A 13 -39.02 -28.58 10.90
C LEU A 13 -38.27 -27.83 9.78
N LEU A 14 -38.10 -26.51 9.89
CA LEU A 14 -37.31 -25.70 8.95
C LEU A 14 -35.80 -26.02 9.00
N SER A 15 -35.25 -26.34 10.18
CA SER A 15 -33.85 -26.80 10.31
C SER A 15 -33.60 -28.17 9.66
N SER A 16 -34.59 -29.06 9.66
CA SER A 16 -34.47 -30.40 9.04
C SER A 16 -34.62 -30.38 7.50
N ALA A 17 -35.39 -29.42 6.98
CA ALA A 17 -35.59 -29.25 5.54
C ALA A 17 -34.39 -28.55 4.86
N LEU A 18 -33.72 -27.59 5.53
CA LEU A 18 -32.48 -27.01 5.02
C LEU A 18 -31.28 -27.99 5.08
N GLY A 19 -31.21 -28.83 6.10
CA GLY A 19 -30.13 -29.84 6.21
C GLY A 19 -30.20 -30.93 5.12
N SER A 20 -31.40 -31.28 4.67
CA SER A 20 -31.60 -32.27 3.60
C SER A 20 -31.43 -31.70 2.19
N ALA A 21 -31.59 -30.38 2.00
CA ALA A 21 -31.29 -29.70 0.74
C ALA A 21 -29.77 -29.52 0.52
N LEU A 22 -29.03 -29.14 1.57
CA LEU A 22 -27.56 -28.99 1.52
C LEU A 22 -26.81 -30.33 1.33
N GLN A 23 -27.33 -31.43 1.89
CA GLN A 23 -26.76 -32.77 1.64
C GLN A 23 -27.03 -33.32 0.22
N ARG A 24 -27.99 -32.75 -0.51
CA ARG A 24 -28.31 -33.15 -1.89
C ARG A 24 -27.39 -32.47 -2.90
N GLU A 25 -27.03 -31.20 -2.68
CA GLU A 25 -26.00 -30.50 -3.48
C GLU A 25 -24.58 -31.06 -3.27
N GLU A 26 -24.22 -31.49 -2.05
CA GLU A 26 -22.90 -32.09 -1.80
C GLU A 26 -22.73 -33.48 -2.45
N LYS A 27 -23.83 -34.22 -2.64
CA LYS A 27 -23.82 -35.52 -3.35
C LYS A 27 -23.73 -35.38 -4.86
N ASP A 28 -24.35 -34.36 -5.45
CA ASP A 28 -24.24 -34.10 -6.90
C ASP A 28 -22.88 -33.49 -7.27
N ALA A 29 -22.27 -32.68 -6.39
CA ALA A 29 -20.90 -32.19 -6.55
C ALA A 29 -19.83 -33.31 -6.48
N ARG A 30 -19.99 -34.30 -5.58
CA ARG A 30 -19.11 -35.48 -5.56
C ARG A 30 -19.27 -36.38 -6.78
N ARG A 31 -20.47 -36.44 -7.38
CA ARG A 31 -20.71 -37.26 -8.58
C ARG A 31 -20.01 -36.70 -9.82
N LEU A 32 -19.90 -35.38 -9.95
CA LEU A 32 -19.14 -34.71 -11.02
C LEU A 32 -17.61 -34.82 -10.86
N GLN A 33 -17.11 -35.00 -9.63
CA GLN A 33 -15.68 -35.27 -9.38
C GLN A 33 -15.26 -36.73 -9.58
N THR A 34 -16.23 -37.67 -9.64
CA THR A 34 -15.92 -39.09 -9.83
C THR A 34 -15.89 -39.51 -11.31
N GLU A 35 -16.21 -38.62 -12.26
CA GLU A 35 -16.18 -38.89 -13.71
C GLU A 35 -14.92 -38.36 -14.43
N PHE A 36 -14.00 -37.67 -13.73
CA PHE A 36 -12.74 -37.13 -14.30
C PHE A 36 -11.46 -37.77 -13.76
N GLY A 37 -11.56 -38.91 -13.08
CA GLY A 37 -10.40 -39.64 -12.56
C GLY A 37 -10.54 -41.14 -12.77
N ASN A 38 -10.32 -41.61 -14.00
CA ASN A 38 -10.01 -43.01 -14.29
C ASN A 38 -9.38 -43.10 -15.69
N ASP A 39 -8.05 -43.17 -15.74
CA ASP A 39 -7.32 -43.87 -16.79
C ASP A 39 -6.01 -44.41 -16.18
N GLU A 40 -6.11 -45.55 -15.49
CA GLU A 40 -4.96 -46.42 -15.17
C GLU A 40 -4.80 -47.46 -16.30
N GLY A 41 -3.74 -47.31 -17.10
CA GLY A 41 -3.16 -48.38 -17.93
C GLY A 41 -2.12 -49.20 -17.14
N PRO A 42 -1.82 -50.46 -17.55
CA PRO A 42 -1.62 -51.57 -16.61
C PRO A 42 -0.24 -51.67 -15.97
N ARG A 43 -0.28 -52.09 -14.70
CA ARG A 43 0.84 -52.46 -13.83
C ARG A 43 1.66 -53.63 -14.40
N THR A 44 2.96 -53.44 -14.50
CA THR A 44 3.96 -54.52 -14.45
C THR A 44 4.79 -54.36 -13.19
N SER A 45 4.95 -55.48 -12.50
CA SER A 45 5.53 -55.60 -11.16
C SER A 45 7.02 -55.90 -11.23
N GLU A 46 7.87 -55.00 -10.74
CA GLU A 46 9.19 -55.35 -10.19
C GLU A 46 9.48 -54.47 -8.96
N GLY A 47 9.99 -55.10 -7.91
CA GLY A 47 9.93 -54.62 -6.54
C GLY A 47 11.09 -53.74 -6.06
N SER A 48 10.88 -53.23 -4.86
CA SER A 48 11.88 -52.89 -3.82
C SER A 48 13.24 -52.40 -4.31
N LEU A 49 13.46 -51.08 -4.31
CA LEU A 49 14.66 -50.42 -3.77
C LEU A 49 14.59 -48.89 -3.94
N LEU A 50 15.01 -48.18 -2.88
CA LEU A 50 15.48 -46.78 -2.83
C LEU A 50 14.45 -45.65 -2.67
N SER A 51 14.18 -45.33 -1.40
CA SER A 51 14.02 -43.94 -0.97
C SER A 51 15.30 -43.15 -1.26
N LYS A 52 15.29 -42.36 -2.32
CA LYS A 52 16.21 -41.23 -2.50
C LYS A 52 15.37 -40.02 -2.87
N GLY A 53 15.34 -39.04 -1.97
CA GLY A 53 14.84 -37.70 -2.29
C GLY A 53 15.57 -37.17 -3.52
N SER A 54 14.81 -36.59 -4.43
CA SER A 54 15.33 -35.90 -5.60
C SER A 54 16.03 -34.62 -5.16
N SER A 55 17.28 -34.74 -4.73
CA SER A 55 18.22 -33.62 -4.66
C SER A 55 18.65 -33.28 -6.09
N GLY A 56 17.85 -32.46 -6.77
CA GLY A 56 18.15 -32.00 -8.12
C GLY A 56 19.21 -30.90 -8.14
N LEU A 57 20.47 -31.29 -8.37
CA LEU A 57 21.60 -30.63 -9.07
C LEU A 57 21.96 -29.13 -8.93
N ASN A 58 21.17 -28.23 -8.34
CA ASN A 58 21.49 -26.79 -8.29
C ASN A 58 21.32 -26.09 -6.92
N GLU A 59 20.81 -26.75 -5.88
CA GLU A 59 20.85 -26.20 -4.51
C GLU A 59 22.23 -26.50 -3.90
N LYS A 60 23.11 -25.50 -3.83
CA LYS A 60 24.46 -25.67 -3.27
C LYS A 60 24.39 -25.64 -1.75
N THR A 61 24.28 -26.82 -1.15
CA THR A 61 24.43 -26.98 0.30
C THR A 61 25.91 -26.80 0.67
N CYS A 62 26.22 -25.85 1.56
CA CYS A 62 27.58 -25.70 2.06
C CYS A 62 27.85 -26.61 3.26
N THR A 63 29.13 -26.93 3.48
CA THR A 63 29.57 -27.78 4.58
C THR A 63 29.27 -27.07 5.90
N ALA A 64 28.41 -27.67 6.74
CA ALA A 64 28.03 -27.07 8.01
C ALA A 64 29.26 -26.89 8.92
N PRO A 65 29.43 -25.72 9.57
CA PRO A 65 30.51 -25.53 10.52
C PRO A 65 30.35 -26.48 11.72
N PRO A 66 31.46 -27.01 12.28
CA PRO A 66 31.40 -27.93 13.40
C PRO A 66 30.77 -27.25 14.62
N GLY A 67 29.82 -27.91 15.28
CA GLY A 67 29.11 -27.38 16.45
C GLY A 67 27.95 -26.42 16.15
N LEU A 68 27.60 -26.22 14.87
CA LEU A 68 26.46 -25.39 14.43
C LEU A 68 25.16 -25.74 15.16
N GLU A 69 24.78 -27.01 15.12
CA GLU A 69 23.48 -27.47 15.63
C GLU A 69 23.38 -27.36 17.15
N ALA A 70 24.49 -27.60 17.87
CA ALA A 70 24.56 -27.41 19.32
C ALA A 70 24.41 -25.92 19.68
N THR A 71 25.13 -25.04 18.98
CA THR A 71 25.12 -23.59 19.22
C THR A 71 23.71 -23.01 19.00
N LEU A 72 23.09 -23.29 17.86
CA LEU A 72 21.74 -22.78 17.56
C LEU A 72 20.65 -23.39 18.45
N ARG A 73 20.80 -24.66 18.87
CA ARG A 73 19.85 -25.28 19.80
C ARG A 73 19.82 -24.59 21.16
N GLU A 74 20.95 -24.11 21.66
CA GLU A 74 21.01 -23.35 22.91
C GLU A 74 20.36 -21.96 22.79
N ASP A 75 20.34 -21.38 21.58
CA ASP A 75 19.79 -20.05 21.27
C ASP A 75 18.45 -20.08 20.50
N THR A 76 17.76 -21.22 20.55
CA THR A 76 16.40 -21.37 20.02
C THR A 76 15.40 -21.36 21.16
N HIS A 77 14.54 -20.33 21.17
CA HIS A 77 13.59 -20.06 22.24
C HIS A 77 12.16 -20.29 21.73
N SER A 78 11.36 -21.07 22.46
CA SER A 78 9.97 -21.36 22.09
C SER A 78 9.02 -20.82 23.15
N PHE A 79 7.98 -20.10 22.71
CA PHE A 79 6.92 -19.60 23.56
C PHE A 79 5.54 -20.00 23.02
N MET A 80 4.70 -20.57 23.87
CA MET A 80 3.33 -20.96 23.54
C MET A 80 2.34 -19.99 24.15
N PHE A 81 1.53 -19.35 23.31
CA PHE A 81 0.48 -18.44 23.77
C PHE A 81 -0.69 -19.20 24.38
N LYS A 82 -1.36 -18.59 25.35
CA LYS A 82 -2.56 -19.19 25.97
C LYS A 82 -3.79 -19.15 25.06
N VAL A 83 -3.75 -18.31 24.02
CA VAL A 83 -4.87 -18.00 23.12
C VAL A 83 -5.04 -19.09 22.06
N LYS A 84 -6.30 -19.35 21.67
CA LYS A 84 -6.61 -20.28 20.59
C LYS A 84 -6.31 -19.68 19.20
N THR A 85 -5.97 -20.52 18.23
CA THR A 85 -5.63 -20.18 16.84
C THR A 85 -6.75 -19.50 16.07
N MET A 86 -8.00 -19.58 16.55
CA MET A 86 -9.16 -18.89 15.96
C MET A 86 -9.21 -17.38 16.24
N SER A 87 -8.24 -16.83 16.98
CA SER A 87 -8.12 -15.39 17.21
C SER A 87 -7.28 -14.73 16.14
N SER A 88 -7.59 -13.47 15.81
CA SER A 88 -6.69 -12.64 15.01
C SER A 88 -5.38 -12.42 15.78
N LEU A 89 -4.26 -12.29 15.08
CA LEU A 89 -2.94 -12.02 15.66
C LEU A 89 -2.36 -10.79 14.98
N SER A 90 -2.14 -9.71 15.73
CA SER A 90 -1.49 -8.48 15.26
C SER A 90 -0.17 -8.30 16.00
N LEU A 91 0.90 -8.01 15.26
CA LEU A 91 2.25 -7.85 15.79
C LEU A 91 2.77 -6.44 15.50
N ALA A 92 3.49 -5.85 16.45
CA ALA A 92 4.10 -4.54 16.27
C ALA A 92 5.41 -4.41 17.06
N TRP A 93 6.51 -4.17 16.33
CA TRP A 93 7.79 -3.77 16.92
C TRP A 93 7.71 -2.33 17.42
N VAL A 94 8.24 -2.07 18.62
CA VAL A 94 8.13 -0.77 19.28
C VAL A 94 9.51 -0.15 19.49
N GLY A 95 9.87 0.82 18.65
CA GLY A 95 11.19 1.44 18.67
C GLY A 95 12.22 0.68 17.85
N ASP A 96 13.36 1.33 17.58
CA ASP A 96 14.51 0.72 16.88
C ASP A 96 15.50 0.17 17.92
N ALA A 97 16.04 -1.02 17.66
CA ALA A 97 16.96 -1.76 18.53
C ALA A 97 16.47 -2.00 19.98
N SER A 98 15.19 -1.78 20.27
CA SER A 98 14.62 -1.92 21.63
C SER A 98 14.37 -3.38 22.01
N GLY A 99 14.22 -4.26 21.01
CA GLY A 99 13.78 -5.63 21.19
C GLY A 99 12.35 -5.79 21.71
N VAL A 100 11.58 -4.69 21.78
CA VAL A 100 10.20 -4.70 22.27
C VAL A 100 9.25 -5.07 21.14
N LEU A 101 8.48 -6.14 21.36
CA LEU A 101 7.47 -6.63 20.45
C LEU A 101 6.13 -6.76 21.19
N LEU A 102 5.10 -6.09 20.69
CA LEU A 102 3.73 -6.22 21.18
C LEU A 102 2.95 -7.18 20.29
N VAL A 103 2.17 -8.06 20.92
CA VAL A 103 1.29 -9.02 20.26
C VAL A 103 -0.10 -8.85 20.81
N LEU A 104 -1.02 -8.44 19.94
CA LEU A 104 -2.44 -8.28 20.26
C LEU A 104 -3.22 -9.43 19.62
N THR A 105 -4.04 -10.11 20.41
CA THR A 105 -5.01 -11.07 19.89
C THR A 105 -6.42 -10.60 20.18
N THR A 106 -7.32 -10.71 19.21
CA THR A 106 -8.74 -10.41 19.42
C THR A 106 -9.62 -11.58 19.02
N PHE A 107 -10.69 -11.76 19.78
CA PHE A 107 -11.67 -12.82 19.56
C PHE A 107 -13.07 -12.26 19.74
N GLN A 108 -13.93 -12.52 18.75
CA GLN A 108 -15.32 -12.08 18.74
C GLN A 108 -16.22 -13.26 18.39
N VAL A 109 -17.24 -13.51 19.21
CA VAL A 109 -18.28 -14.50 18.92
C VAL A 109 -19.56 -13.80 18.50
N PRO A 110 -20.02 -13.95 17.25
CA PRO A 110 -21.31 -13.43 16.83
C PRO A 110 -22.43 -14.35 17.34
N LEU A 111 -22.83 -14.21 18.60
CA LEU A 111 -24.05 -14.83 19.12
C LEU A 111 -25.21 -13.83 19.01
N PHE A 112 -26.37 -14.30 18.52
CA PHE A 112 -27.59 -13.55 18.18
C PHE A 112 -28.24 -12.72 19.31
N MET A 113 -27.58 -12.55 20.46
CA MET A 113 -28.05 -11.70 21.56
C MET A 113 -26.95 -11.22 22.53
N VAL A 114 -25.69 -11.69 22.42
CA VAL A 114 -24.58 -11.29 23.31
C VAL A 114 -23.30 -11.16 22.50
N HIS A 115 -22.70 -9.96 22.50
CA HIS A 115 -21.35 -9.74 21.98
C HIS A 115 -20.33 -10.15 23.04
N PHE A 116 -19.77 -11.35 22.90
CA PHE A 116 -18.56 -11.73 23.64
C PHE A 116 -17.35 -11.33 22.79
N ALA A 117 -16.71 -10.24 23.19
CA ALA A 117 -15.51 -9.71 22.57
C ALA A 117 -14.40 -9.64 23.63
N GLN A 118 -13.23 -10.19 23.33
CA GLN A 118 -12.09 -10.20 24.24
C GLN A 118 -10.81 -9.90 23.46
N SER A 119 -9.91 -9.14 24.10
CA SER A 119 -8.56 -8.93 23.61
C SER A 119 -7.54 -9.38 24.65
N ASN A 120 -6.40 -9.89 24.19
CA ASN A 120 -5.22 -10.12 25.02
C ASN A 120 -4.03 -9.39 24.43
N LEU A 121 -3.22 -8.79 25.30
CA LEU A 121 -2.02 -8.06 24.92
C LEU A 121 -0.81 -8.74 25.58
N TYR A 122 0.16 -9.12 24.77
CA TYR A 122 1.43 -9.67 25.20
C TYR A 122 2.57 -8.74 24.83
N ARG A 123 3.61 -8.69 25.66
CA ARG A 123 4.80 -7.87 25.46
C ARG A 123 6.06 -8.72 25.62
N SER A 124 6.93 -8.68 24.61
CA SER A 124 8.31 -9.15 24.69
C SER A 124 9.25 -7.96 24.83
N LYS A 125 10.44 -8.20 25.41
CA LYS A 125 11.53 -7.23 25.55
C LYS A 125 12.87 -7.78 25.02
N ASP A 126 12.82 -8.93 24.36
CA ASP A 126 13.96 -9.76 24.00
C ASP A 126 13.80 -10.35 22.59
N HIS A 127 13.24 -9.55 21.67
CA HIS A 127 13.02 -9.93 20.27
C HIS A 127 12.12 -11.14 20.08
N GLY A 128 11.11 -11.31 20.93
CA GLY A 128 10.17 -12.41 20.85
C GLY A 128 10.68 -13.74 21.40
N LYS A 129 11.76 -13.75 22.19
CA LYS A 129 12.21 -14.97 22.89
C LYS A 129 11.27 -15.33 24.05
N THR A 130 10.82 -14.33 24.81
CA THR A 130 9.86 -14.50 25.90
C THR A 130 8.76 -13.43 25.85
N PHE A 131 7.56 -13.78 26.33
CA PHE A 131 6.41 -12.87 26.37
C PHE A 131 5.76 -12.85 27.74
N GLN A 132 5.33 -11.65 28.14
CA GLN A 132 4.52 -11.41 29.33
C GLN A 132 3.10 -11.01 28.93
N ASP A 133 2.10 -11.59 29.58
CA ASP A 133 0.70 -11.15 29.45
C ASP A 133 0.50 -9.83 30.21
N VAL A 134 0.20 -8.78 29.46
CA VAL A 134 -0.01 -7.41 29.96
C VAL A 134 -1.43 -6.93 29.70
N THR A 135 -2.38 -7.85 29.48
CA THR A 135 -3.80 -7.54 29.19
C THR A 135 -4.45 -6.68 30.29
N HIS A 136 -3.97 -6.79 31.53
CA HIS A 136 -4.45 -5.97 32.64
C HIS A 136 -4.18 -4.47 32.47
N LEU A 137 -3.14 -4.07 31.72
CA LEU A 137 -2.82 -2.66 31.47
C LEU A 137 -3.87 -1.94 30.61
N ILE A 138 -4.62 -2.70 29.80
CA ILE A 138 -5.74 -2.20 29.00
C ILE A 138 -7.09 -2.48 29.67
N ASN A 139 -7.11 -2.79 30.97
CA ASN A 139 -8.31 -3.14 31.73
C ASN A 139 -9.16 -4.25 31.08
N HIS A 140 -8.52 -5.21 30.37
CA HIS A 140 -9.21 -6.25 29.61
C HIS A 140 -10.23 -5.73 28.57
N THR A 141 -10.00 -4.51 28.08
CA THR A 141 -10.85 -3.85 27.09
C THR A 141 -10.71 -4.53 25.73
N PHE A 142 -11.82 -4.63 25.00
CA PHE A 142 -11.78 -5.07 23.60
C PHE A 142 -11.14 -3.99 22.73
N ILE A 143 -10.09 -4.35 22.00
CA ILE A 143 -9.35 -3.49 21.08
C ILE A 143 -9.80 -3.79 19.65
N HIS A 144 -10.10 -2.74 18.89
CA HIS A 144 -10.50 -2.86 17.50
C HIS A 144 -9.29 -3.15 16.60
N THR A 145 -9.32 -4.29 15.90
CA THR A 145 -8.24 -4.70 15.00
C THR A 145 -8.10 -3.80 13.79
N ASP A 146 -9.18 -3.14 13.37
CA ASP A 146 -9.20 -2.27 12.19
C ASP A 146 -8.31 -1.04 12.39
N PHE A 147 -8.09 -0.61 13.64
CA PHE A 147 -7.12 0.44 13.98
C PHE A 147 -5.72 -0.10 14.28
N GLY A 148 -5.56 -1.42 14.43
CA GLY A 148 -4.29 -2.08 14.73
C GLY A 148 -3.57 -1.54 15.98
N ILE A 149 -2.25 -1.73 16.02
CA ILE A 149 -1.36 -1.15 17.03
C ILE A 149 -0.64 0.04 16.39
N ALA A 150 -0.95 1.27 16.83
CA ALA A 150 -0.37 2.47 16.24
C ALA A 150 0.96 2.83 16.92
N ILE A 151 2.07 2.54 16.25
CA ILE A 151 3.44 2.80 16.70
C ILE A 151 3.94 4.14 16.16
N SER A 152 4.65 4.91 16.98
CA SER A 152 5.24 6.18 16.56
C SER A 152 6.43 6.01 15.60
N PRO A 153 6.48 6.79 14.50
CA PRO A 153 7.56 6.71 13.52
C PRO A 153 8.91 7.24 14.00
N ASP A 154 8.96 8.01 15.09
CA ASP A 154 10.20 8.53 15.71
C ASP A 154 10.91 7.51 16.61
N HIS A 155 10.43 6.26 16.65
CA HIS A 155 10.95 5.17 17.49
C HIS A 155 10.99 5.48 19.00
N SER A 156 10.27 6.51 19.46
CA SER A 156 10.30 6.99 20.85
C SER A 156 9.58 6.09 21.86
N GLY A 157 9.09 4.93 21.44
CA GLY A 157 8.36 4.00 22.29
C GLY A 157 6.90 4.36 22.52
N LYS A 158 6.34 5.32 21.77
CA LYS A 158 4.93 5.70 21.88
C LYS A 158 4.04 4.67 21.16
N VAL A 159 2.99 4.23 21.85
CA VAL A 159 2.03 3.24 21.35
C VAL A 159 0.62 3.71 21.64
N MET A 160 -0.29 3.53 20.68
CA MET A 160 -1.71 3.76 20.84
C MET A 160 -2.53 2.53 20.49
N LEU A 161 -3.52 2.20 21.32
CA LEU A 161 -4.53 1.16 21.10
C LEU A 161 -5.91 1.78 21.24
N THR A 162 -6.83 1.46 20.34
CA THR A 162 -8.21 1.99 20.36
C THR A 162 -9.19 0.87 20.63
N GLY A 163 -10.05 1.04 21.63
CA GLY A 163 -11.00 0.01 22.07
C GLY A 163 -12.35 0.57 22.52
N ASP A 164 -13.27 -0.32 22.89
CA ASP A 164 -14.63 0.03 23.31
C ASP A 164 -14.74 0.29 24.81
N VAL A 165 -15.60 1.23 25.19
CA VAL A 165 -15.99 1.39 26.61
C VAL A 165 -17.14 0.43 26.92
N SER A 166 -16.96 -0.49 27.87
CA SER A 166 -17.95 -1.55 28.15
C SER A 166 -19.32 -1.05 28.66
N GLU A 167 -19.39 0.16 29.22
CA GLU A 167 -20.60 0.69 29.87
C GLU A 167 -21.38 1.71 29.01
N THR A 168 -20.74 2.29 28.00
CA THR A 168 -21.31 3.34 27.15
C THR A 168 -20.91 3.12 25.70
N ARG A 169 -21.74 3.49 24.71
CA ARG A 169 -21.34 3.53 23.30
C ARG A 169 -20.29 4.62 23.06
N GLY A 170 -19.05 4.38 23.48
CA GLY A 170 -17.94 5.30 23.42
C GLY A 170 -16.63 4.57 23.18
N PHE A 171 -15.65 5.30 22.66
CA PHE A 171 -14.34 4.77 22.33
C PHE A 171 -13.31 5.25 23.35
N ARG A 172 -12.36 4.37 23.67
CA ARG A 172 -11.26 4.65 24.58
C ARG A 172 -9.93 4.45 23.87
N LEU A 173 -9.04 5.41 24.06
CA LEU A 173 -7.67 5.39 23.59
C LEU A 173 -6.75 5.03 24.76
N PHE A 174 -5.97 3.96 24.61
CA PHE A 174 -4.89 3.61 25.52
C PHE A 174 -3.57 4.08 24.94
N ARG A 175 -2.81 4.83 25.73
CA ARG A 175 -1.61 5.54 25.26
C ARG A 175 -0.43 5.15 26.12
N SER A 176 0.65 4.68 25.51
CA SER A 176 1.91 4.40 26.18
C SER A 176 2.98 5.34 25.65
N ARG A 177 3.86 5.83 26.53
CA ARG A 177 5.05 6.63 26.18
C ARG A 177 6.35 5.89 26.48
N ASP A 178 6.26 4.65 26.92
CA ASP A 178 7.34 3.90 27.57
C ASP A 178 7.45 2.47 27.02
N PHE A 179 7.29 2.32 25.70
CA PHE A 179 7.43 1.05 25.00
C PHE A 179 6.42 -0.01 25.47
N GLY A 180 5.19 0.41 25.80
CA GLY A 180 4.11 -0.46 26.25
C GLY A 180 4.26 -0.98 27.67
N LEU A 181 5.06 -0.33 28.53
CA LEU A 181 5.17 -0.70 29.94
C LEU A 181 3.96 -0.20 30.75
N THR A 182 3.46 0.99 30.45
CA THR A 182 2.25 1.56 31.04
C THR A 182 1.32 2.11 29.96
N PHE A 183 0.01 2.08 30.24
CA PHE A 183 -1.01 2.61 29.34
C PHE A 183 -1.95 3.55 30.10
N ASP A 184 -2.01 4.79 29.65
CA ASP A 184 -2.95 5.80 30.14
C ASP A 184 -4.24 5.76 29.30
N PRO A 185 -5.39 5.44 29.89
CA PRO A 185 -6.68 5.46 29.18
C PRO A 185 -7.22 6.88 29.05
N VAL A 186 -7.82 7.20 27.90
CA VAL A 186 -8.53 8.46 27.62
C VAL A 186 -9.80 8.15 26.84
N ASP A 187 -10.95 8.63 27.33
CA ASP A 187 -12.21 8.51 26.60
C ASP A 187 -12.28 9.56 25.49
N LEU A 188 -12.58 9.10 24.27
CA LEU A 188 -12.63 9.96 23.09
C LEU A 188 -14.00 10.66 23.00
N PRO A 189 -14.04 11.96 22.67
CA PRO A 189 -15.30 12.69 22.49
C PRO A 189 -15.96 12.42 21.13
N PHE A 190 -15.40 11.51 20.33
CA PHE A 190 -15.86 11.14 19.00
C PHE A 190 -15.58 9.67 18.73
N GLU A 191 -16.26 9.12 17.73
CA GLU A 191 -15.98 7.78 17.20
C GLU A 191 -14.99 7.88 16.03
N PRO A 192 -13.79 7.29 16.14
CA PRO A 192 -12.77 7.35 15.09
C PRO A 192 -13.17 6.51 13.87
N LEU A 193 -12.90 7.04 12.67
CA LEU A 193 -13.11 6.38 11.39
C LEU A 193 -11.81 5.75 10.85
N ILE A 194 -10.67 6.37 11.15
CA ILE A 194 -9.34 5.92 10.70
C ILE A 194 -8.40 5.75 11.89
N GLN A 195 -7.35 4.97 11.69
CA GLN A 195 -6.25 4.89 12.65
C GLN A 195 -5.66 6.29 12.90
N MET A 196 -5.34 6.57 14.16
CA MET A 196 -4.70 7.80 14.60
C MET A 196 -3.37 8.02 13.87
N LEU A 197 -3.19 9.16 13.21
CA LEU A 197 -2.01 9.46 12.40
C LEU A 197 -1.03 10.36 13.15
N TYR A 198 0.16 9.84 13.45
CA TYR A 198 1.27 10.61 14.00
C TYR A 198 1.79 11.65 13.01
N ASN A 199 2.07 12.85 13.49
CA ASN A 199 2.83 13.83 12.73
C ASN A 199 4.30 13.33 12.61
N PRO A 200 4.83 13.17 11.38
CA PRO A 200 6.21 12.72 11.18
C PRO A 200 7.28 13.63 11.79
N GLY A 201 6.97 14.92 12.01
CA GLY A 201 7.90 15.88 12.63
C GLY A 201 7.87 15.93 14.15
N ASP A 202 6.72 15.59 14.77
CA ASP A 202 6.55 15.55 16.23
C ASP A 202 5.44 14.56 16.58
N CYS A 203 5.82 13.37 17.08
CA CYS A 203 4.88 12.31 17.41
C CYS A 203 3.98 12.59 18.64
N ASN A 204 4.11 13.72 19.33
CA ASN A 204 3.09 14.16 20.29
C ASN A 204 1.85 14.72 19.58
N ILE A 205 1.97 15.11 18.32
CA ILE A 205 0.88 15.72 17.56
C ILE A 205 0.24 14.64 16.69
N ILE A 206 -1.06 14.47 16.86
CA ILE A 206 -1.82 13.38 16.25
C ILE A 206 -3.08 13.95 15.60
N LEU A 207 -3.44 13.42 14.44
CA LEU A 207 -4.70 13.71 13.79
C LEU A 207 -5.53 12.45 13.55
N THR A 208 -6.84 12.61 13.45
CA THR A 208 -7.75 11.53 13.03
C THR A 208 -9.03 12.10 12.42
N LEU A 209 -9.76 11.25 11.71
CA LEU A 209 -11.11 11.53 11.24
C LEU A 209 -12.10 10.77 12.10
N SER A 210 -13.23 11.41 12.41
CA SER A 210 -14.38 10.74 13.01
C SER A 210 -15.34 10.22 11.96
N VAL A 211 -16.27 9.34 12.35
CA VAL A 211 -17.36 8.85 11.47
C VAL A 211 -18.28 9.96 10.97
N MET A 212 -18.33 11.10 11.69
CA MET A 212 -19.04 12.31 11.26
C MET A 212 -18.24 13.14 10.25
N LEU A 213 -17.10 12.62 9.77
CA LEU A 213 -16.15 13.28 8.87
C LEU A 213 -15.56 14.56 9.47
N ASP A 214 -15.55 14.66 10.80
CA ASP A 214 -14.86 15.76 11.48
C ASP A 214 -13.38 15.44 11.65
N LEU A 215 -12.53 16.43 11.38
CA LEU A 215 -11.09 16.34 11.58
C LEU A 215 -10.73 16.79 12.99
N TRP A 216 -10.14 15.87 13.75
CA TRP A 216 -9.72 16.06 15.13
C TRP A 216 -8.20 16.08 15.24
N LEU A 217 -7.71 16.94 16.11
CA LEU A 217 -6.29 17.13 16.39
C LEU A 217 -6.03 17.04 17.90
N SER A 218 -4.94 16.38 18.26
CA SER A 218 -4.36 16.42 19.60
C SER A 218 -2.91 16.87 19.51
N GLU A 219 -2.48 17.73 20.45
CA GLU A 219 -1.11 18.26 20.53
C GLU A 219 -0.34 17.69 21.75
N ASP A 220 -0.98 16.83 22.55
CA ASP A 220 -0.46 16.30 23.82
C ASP A 220 -0.45 14.76 23.86
N PHE A 221 -0.21 14.15 22.69
CA PHE A 221 -0.21 12.71 22.44
C PHE A 221 -1.55 12.07 22.79
N GLY A 222 -2.67 12.66 22.37
CA GLY A 222 -4.01 12.08 22.48
C GLY A 222 -4.68 12.25 23.84
N ALA A 223 -4.15 13.09 24.74
CA ALA A 223 -4.77 13.35 26.05
C ALA A 223 -5.94 14.32 25.96
N THR A 224 -5.82 15.35 25.11
CA THR A 224 -6.91 16.28 24.79
C THR A 224 -7.07 16.40 23.28
N TRP A 225 -8.32 16.63 22.86
CA TRP A 225 -8.71 16.66 21.46
C TRP A 225 -9.49 17.93 21.13
N ARG A 226 -9.17 18.54 19.98
CA ARG A 226 -9.92 19.66 19.42
C ARG A 226 -10.34 19.36 17.99
N LYS A 227 -11.60 19.64 17.67
CA LYS A 227 -12.10 19.62 16.29
C LYS A 227 -11.55 20.84 15.55
N ILE A 228 -10.87 20.63 14.43
CA ILE A 228 -10.27 21.71 13.63
C ILE A 228 -11.03 21.99 12.33
N HIS A 229 -11.76 21.03 11.77
CA HIS A 229 -12.58 21.23 10.57
C HIS A 229 -13.71 20.19 10.50
N ASP A 230 -14.84 20.54 9.87
CA ASP A 230 -15.94 19.62 9.57
C ASP A 230 -15.89 19.10 8.12
N SER A 231 -16.52 17.96 7.84
CA SER A 231 -16.69 17.46 6.46
C SER A 231 -15.39 17.25 5.68
N VAL A 232 -14.44 16.58 6.31
CA VAL A 232 -13.15 16.20 5.73
C VAL A 232 -13.22 14.78 5.18
N CYS A 233 -12.89 14.63 3.90
CA CYS A 233 -12.98 13.36 3.18
C CYS A 233 -11.68 12.56 3.19
N LEU A 234 -10.55 13.26 3.11
CA LEU A 234 -9.22 12.67 3.12
C LEU A 234 -8.27 13.64 3.80
N VAL A 235 -7.34 13.13 4.61
CA VAL A 235 -6.34 13.92 5.33
C VAL A 235 -4.98 13.23 5.29
N ARG A 236 -3.91 14.02 5.14
CA ARG A 236 -2.52 13.56 5.21
C ARG A 236 -1.63 14.62 5.87
N TRP A 237 -0.62 14.15 6.60
CA TRP A 237 0.49 14.98 7.07
C TRP A 237 1.41 15.35 5.90
N GLY A 238 1.68 16.65 5.75
CA GLY A 238 2.70 17.18 4.86
C GLY A 238 4.00 17.51 5.59
N GLN A 239 5.00 17.97 4.83
CA GLN A 239 6.26 18.43 5.40
C GLN A 239 6.06 19.66 6.30
N LYS A 240 7.00 19.90 7.21
CA LYS A 240 6.99 21.06 8.13
C LYS A 240 5.68 21.18 8.92
N ASN A 241 5.19 20.05 9.44
CA ASN A 241 4.00 19.99 10.30
C ASN A 241 2.70 20.52 9.65
N SER A 242 2.63 20.59 8.32
CA SER A 242 1.43 21.05 7.63
C SER A 242 0.41 19.92 7.46
N ILE A 243 -0.87 20.25 7.48
CA ILE A 243 -1.97 19.31 7.27
C ILE A 243 -2.62 19.63 5.92
N TYR A 244 -2.71 18.63 5.06
CA TYR A 244 -3.43 18.69 3.79
C TYR A 244 -4.68 17.85 3.89
N PHE A 245 -5.81 18.39 3.46
CA PHE A 245 -7.07 17.67 3.50
C PHE A 245 -8.04 18.12 2.41
N THR A 246 -8.94 17.23 2.01
CA THR A 246 -10.05 17.56 1.11
C THR A 246 -11.35 17.72 1.87
N THR A 247 -12.15 18.69 1.46
CA THR A 247 -13.46 18.98 2.04
C THR A 247 -14.47 19.37 0.97
N ASN A 248 -15.75 19.35 1.30
CA ASN A 248 -16.85 19.76 0.44
C ASN A 248 -17.83 20.63 1.21
N HIS A 249 -18.30 21.72 0.59
CA HIS A 249 -19.34 22.60 1.14
C HIS A 249 -20.65 21.85 1.42
N ASN A 250 -20.98 20.83 0.61
CA ASN A 250 -22.20 20.04 0.78
C ASN A 250 -22.09 18.94 1.84
N ARG A 251 -20.98 18.86 2.58
CA ARG A 251 -20.71 17.80 3.58
C ARG A 251 -20.72 16.37 3.04
N SER A 252 -20.66 16.20 1.73
CA SER A 252 -20.66 14.91 1.04
C SER A 252 -19.29 14.62 0.46
N CYS A 253 -18.74 13.45 0.76
CA CYS A 253 -17.51 12.94 0.13
C CYS A 253 -17.77 12.13 -1.14
N ASN A 254 -19.04 11.94 -1.51
CA ASN A 254 -19.43 11.21 -2.71
C ASN A 254 -19.28 12.05 -3.98
N ASP A 255 -19.31 13.38 -3.86
CA ASP A 255 -19.18 14.31 -4.99
C ASP A 255 -17.71 14.49 -5.40
N ARG A 256 -17.02 13.37 -5.65
CA ARG A 256 -15.63 13.36 -6.10
C ARG A 256 -15.51 14.19 -7.38
N GLY A 257 -14.55 15.11 -7.41
CA GLY A 257 -14.39 16.08 -8.50
C GLY A 257 -14.99 17.46 -8.22
N SER A 258 -15.67 17.65 -7.10
CA SER A 258 -16.11 18.95 -6.59
C SER A 258 -15.43 19.35 -5.27
N LEU A 259 -14.49 18.53 -4.77
CA LEU A 259 -13.84 18.76 -3.49
C LEU A 259 -12.88 19.96 -3.56
N GLU A 260 -12.65 20.59 -2.42
CA GLU A 260 -11.60 21.58 -2.23
C GLU A 260 -10.42 20.96 -1.48
N LEU A 261 -9.22 21.06 -2.05
CA LEU A 261 -7.98 20.74 -1.34
C LEU A 261 -7.55 21.96 -0.54
N ARG A 262 -7.49 21.81 0.78
CA ARG A 262 -7.06 22.86 1.71
C ARG A 262 -5.80 22.43 2.47
N LYS A 263 -5.07 23.43 2.92
CA LYS A 263 -3.86 23.30 3.72
C LYS A 263 -3.96 24.18 4.97
N THR A 264 -3.48 23.68 6.09
CA THR A 264 -3.18 24.48 7.28
C THR A 264 -1.74 24.21 7.73
N ALA A 265 -1.02 25.26 8.12
CA ALA A 265 0.35 25.16 8.66
C ALA A 265 0.41 25.58 10.15
N ASP A 266 -0.73 25.95 10.73
CA ASP A 266 -0.89 26.47 12.09
C ASP A 266 -1.96 25.70 12.86
N TYR A 267 -2.14 24.43 12.50
CA TYR A 267 -3.04 23.49 13.16
C TYR A 267 -4.48 24.00 13.26
N GLY A 268 -5.00 24.45 12.13
CA GLY A 268 -6.39 24.84 11.95
C GLY A 268 -6.76 26.25 12.43
N ARG A 269 -5.79 27.12 12.69
CA ARG A 269 -6.07 28.55 12.97
C ARG A 269 -6.35 29.31 11.67
N SER A 270 -5.64 28.95 10.59
CA SER A 270 -5.88 29.46 9.25
C SER A 270 -5.88 28.33 8.22
N PHE A 271 -6.66 28.53 7.16
CA PHE A 271 -6.81 27.58 6.07
C PHE A 271 -6.54 28.27 4.74
N GLN A 272 -5.68 27.67 3.93
CA GLN A 272 -5.42 28.07 2.55
C GLN A 272 -6.04 27.05 1.61
N THR A 273 -6.92 27.49 0.72
CA THR A 273 -7.40 26.64 -0.38
C THR A 273 -6.31 26.57 -1.45
N ILE A 274 -5.84 25.36 -1.76
CA ILE A 274 -4.77 25.09 -2.72
C ILE A 274 -5.34 24.84 -4.11
N ALA A 275 -6.43 24.06 -4.19
CA ALA A 275 -7.10 23.74 -5.43
C ALA A 275 -8.58 23.44 -5.19
N THR A 276 -9.41 23.71 -6.20
CA THR A 276 -10.85 23.40 -6.23
C THR A 276 -11.14 22.35 -7.30
N ARG A 277 -12.33 21.71 -7.25
CA ARG A 277 -12.74 20.65 -8.19
C ARG A 277 -11.82 19.42 -8.18
N VAL A 278 -11.33 19.10 -6.99
CA VAL A 278 -10.40 18.00 -6.75
C VAL A 278 -11.17 16.69 -6.67
N TYR A 279 -10.67 15.68 -7.37
CA TYR A 279 -11.13 14.30 -7.24
C TYR A 279 -10.48 13.61 -6.03
N SER A 280 -9.15 13.67 -5.97
CA SER A 280 -8.34 13.16 -4.87
C SER A 280 -6.96 13.82 -4.88
N PHE A 281 -6.18 13.62 -3.81
CA PHE A 281 -4.80 14.07 -3.72
C PHE A 281 -3.91 13.03 -3.05
N VAL A 282 -2.61 13.11 -3.33
CA VAL A 282 -1.57 12.31 -2.68
C VAL A 282 -0.31 13.15 -2.48
N LEU A 283 0.45 12.80 -1.45
CA LEU A 283 1.75 13.41 -1.15
C LEU A 283 2.83 12.42 -1.55
N GLY A 284 3.80 12.87 -2.34
CA GLY A 284 4.92 12.05 -2.81
C GLY A 284 6.23 12.82 -2.74
N GLY A 285 7.11 12.43 -1.81
CA GLY A 285 8.37 13.14 -1.56
C GLY A 285 8.13 14.60 -1.17
N ARG A 286 8.58 15.53 -2.03
CA ARG A 286 8.38 16.99 -1.86
C ARG A 286 7.16 17.55 -2.61
N PHE A 287 6.43 16.69 -3.33
CA PHE A 287 5.35 17.11 -4.22
C PHE A 287 3.98 16.80 -3.63
N VAL A 288 3.02 17.64 -3.97
CA VAL A 288 1.59 17.43 -3.72
C VAL A 288 0.95 17.20 -5.09
N PHE A 289 0.41 16.01 -5.31
CA PHE A 289 -0.30 15.67 -6.54
C PHE A 289 -1.80 15.75 -6.27
N ALA A 290 -2.54 16.43 -7.13
CA ALA A 290 -3.99 16.51 -7.06
C ALA A 290 -4.57 16.22 -8.44
N SER A 291 -5.57 15.34 -8.49
CA SER A 291 -6.35 15.11 -9.72
C SER A 291 -7.51 16.10 -9.73
N ILE A 292 -7.57 16.93 -10.77
CA ILE A 292 -8.56 18.00 -10.91
C ILE A 292 -9.49 17.63 -12.07
N MET A 293 -10.81 17.63 -11.84
CA MET A 293 -11.76 17.40 -12.93
C MET A 293 -11.83 18.63 -13.84
N THR A 294 -11.19 18.56 -15.00
CA THR A 294 -11.35 19.57 -16.06
C THR A 294 -12.61 19.27 -16.88
N GLY A 295 -13.37 20.32 -17.20
CA GLY A 295 -14.54 20.20 -18.08
C GLY A 295 -14.18 20.14 -19.58
N THR A 296 -12.89 20.16 -19.92
CA THR A 296 -12.41 20.28 -21.30
C THR A 296 -11.07 19.55 -21.49
N THR A 297 -10.97 18.93 -22.66
CA THR A 297 -9.94 17.99 -23.15
C THR A 297 -8.67 18.68 -23.61
N THR A 298 -7.91 19.28 -22.70
CA THR A 298 -6.55 19.73 -23.02
C THR A 298 -5.63 19.35 -21.87
N GLY A 299 -5.20 18.08 -21.87
CA GLY A 299 -4.11 17.63 -21.03
C GLY A 299 -2.80 18.19 -21.56
N GLU A 300 -2.03 18.86 -20.71
CA GLU A 300 -0.61 19.10 -20.98
C GLU A 300 0.11 17.75 -21.15
N PRO A 301 0.99 17.58 -22.14
CA PRO A 301 1.76 16.37 -22.27
C PRO A 301 2.84 16.33 -21.19
N SER A 302 2.61 15.57 -20.14
CA SER A 302 3.69 15.04 -19.30
C SER A 302 4.54 14.10 -20.15
N SER A 303 5.86 14.25 -20.11
CA SER A 303 6.79 13.29 -20.73
C SER A 303 6.43 11.86 -20.24
N PRO A 304 6.06 10.92 -21.13
CA PRO A 304 5.77 9.56 -20.72
C PRO A 304 7.07 8.92 -20.24
N SER A 305 7.18 8.69 -18.93
CA SER A 305 8.30 7.92 -18.34
C SER A 305 8.05 6.40 -18.42
N LEU A 306 6.85 5.99 -18.83
CA LEU A 306 6.48 4.59 -19.03
C LEU A 306 5.88 4.41 -20.41
N TRP A 307 6.39 3.39 -21.11
CA TRP A 307 5.84 2.85 -22.34
C TRP A 307 4.37 2.46 -22.18
N ASN A 308 3.59 2.56 -23.26
CA ASN A 308 2.23 2.02 -23.33
C ASN A 308 2.27 0.51 -23.03
N GLY A 309 1.83 0.08 -21.84
CA GLY A 309 1.83 -1.34 -21.45
C GLY A 309 2.09 -1.64 -19.97
N HIS A 310 2.31 -0.64 -19.10
CA HIS A 310 2.48 -0.88 -17.67
C HIS A 310 1.26 -1.59 -17.05
N LEU A 311 1.52 -2.68 -16.32
CA LEU A 311 0.46 -3.46 -15.69
C LEU A 311 -0.06 -2.72 -14.45
N TYR A 312 -1.29 -2.20 -14.56
CA TYR A 312 -2.02 -1.57 -13.47
C TYR A 312 -3.47 -2.03 -13.51
N THR A 313 -3.92 -2.77 -12.49
CA THR A 313 -5.27 -3.35 -12.50
C THR A 313 -6.32 -2.32 -12.14
N THR A 314 -7.44 -2.32 -12.86
CA THR A 314 -8.56 -1.38 -12.63
C THR A 314 -9.35 -1.68 -11.36
N THR A 315 -9.30 -2.93 -10.86
CA THR A 315 -10.12 -3.40 -9.74
C THR A 315 -9.39 -3.48 -8.40
N GLY A 316 -8.07 -3.27 -8.36
CA GLY A 316 -7.27 -3.46 -7.12
C GLY A 316 -6.26 -2.35 -6.81
N SER A 317 -5.99 -1.40 -7.72
CA SER A 317 -4.89 -0.43 -7.61
C SER A 317 -3.50 -1.06 -7.36
N GLU A 318 -3.36 -2.35 -7.64
CA GLU A 318 -2.14 -3.11 -7.41
C GLU A 318 -1.25 -3.06 -8.63
N THR A 319 0.03 -2.90 -8.35
CA THR A 319 1.10 -2.81 -9.34
C THR A 319 2.31 -3.59 -8.83
N ASP A 320 3.07 -4.14 -9.77
CA ASP A 320 4.35 -4.78 -9.50
C ASP A 320 5.51 -3.76 -9.43
N PHE A 321 5.21 -2.46 -9.54
CA PHE A 321 6.22 -1.42 -9.42
C PHE A 321 6.91 -1.49 -8.06
N THR A 322 8.18 -1.88 -8.09
CA THR A 322 9.01 -2.16 -6.93
C THR A 322 10.27 -1.31 -7.01
N ALA A 323 10.49 -0.45 -6.02
CA ALA A 323 11.75 0.26 -5.87
C ALA A 323 12.77 -0.66 -5.19
N ILE A 324 13.92 -0.87 -5.84
CA ILE A 324 15.00 -1.65 -5.26
C ILE A 324 15.82 -0.72 -4.37
N THR A 325 15.62 -0.83 -3.06
CA THR A 325 16.20 0.11 -2.09
C THR A 325 17.68 -0.12 -1.80
N SER A 326 18.19 -1.30 -2.16
CA SER A 326 19.60 -1.70 -1.99
C SER A 326 20.55 -1.10 -3.02
N LEU A 327 20.05 -0.50 -4.11
CA LEU A 327 20.86 0.17 -5.12
C LEU A 327 20.11 1.37 -5.73
N ARG A 328 20.80 2.50 -5.90
CA ARG A 328 20.19 3.75 -6.37
C ARG A 328 19.76 3.66 -7.83
N GLY A 329 18.63 4.30 -8.15
CA GLY A 329 18.15 4.42 -9.54
C GLY A 329 17.50 3.16 -10.07
N VAL A 330 17.45 2.10 -9.27
CA VAL A 330 16.91 0.80 -9.68
C VAL A 330 15.43 0.66 -9.35
N TYR A 331 14.64 0.35 -10.36
CA TYR A 331 13.22 0.03 -10.22
C TYR A 331 12.87 -1.16 -11.09
N MET A 332 11.94 -1.99 -10.63
CA MET A 332 11.40 -3.12 -11.37
C MET A 332 9.88 -2.95 -11.51
N THR A 333 9.32 -3.41 -12.61
CA THR A 333 7.87 -3.49 -12.77
C THR A 333 7.49 -4.56 -13.80
N SER A 334 6.20 -4.86 -13.88
CA SER A 334 5.63 -5.76 -14.87
C SER A 334 4.94 -4.99 -15.98
N VAL A 335 5.17 -5.40 -17.23
CA VAL A 335 4.53 -4.85 -18.42
C VAL A 335 3.75 -5.93 -19.15
N LEU A 336 2.63 -5.55 -19.73
CA LEU A 336 1.85 -6.40 -20.63
C LEU A 336 2.29 -6.12 -22.07
N THR A 337 2.88 -7.11 -22.73
CA THR A 337 3.29 -7.00 -24.14
C THR A 337 2.07 -7.03 -25.06
N GLU A 338 2.23 -6.63 -26.32
CA GLU A 338 1.17 -6.71 -27.35
C GLU A 338 0.61 -8.14 -27.50
N ASP A 339 1.44 -9.16 -27.28
CA ASP A 339 1.05 -10.57 -27.31
C ASP A 339 0.21 -11.02 -26.08
N GLY A 340 -0.10 -10.11 -25.15
CA GLY A 340 -0.83 -10.40 -23.91
C GLY A 340 -0.01 -11.11 -22.84
N VAL A 341 1.31 -11.19 -23.00
CA VAL A 341 2.24 -11.80 -22.05
C VAL A 341 2.74 -10.77 -21.02
N VAL A 342 2.83 -11.17 -19.75
CA VAL A 342 3.40 -10.34 -18.69
C VAL A 342 4.92 -10.55 -18.63
N GLU A 343 5.68 -9.48 -18.83
CA GLU A 343 7.14 -9.48 -18.74
C GLU A 343 7.64 -8.54 -17.64
N THR A 344 8.67 -8.95 -16.91
CA THR A 344 9.32 -8.09 -15.92
C THR A 344 10.41 -7.26 -16.58
N VAL A 345 10.38 -5.95 -16.33
CA VAL A 345 11.39 -4.99 -16.79
C VAL A 345 12.04 -4.29 -15.60
N VAL A 346 13.31 -3.94 -15.77
CA VAL A 346 14.12 -3.21 -14.82
C VAL A 346 14.68 -1.95 -15.47
N THR A 347 14.79 -0.88 -14.70
CA THR A 347 15.55 0.32 -15.02
C THR A 347 16.65 0.48 -13.98
N PHE A 348 17.81 0.98 -14.39
CA PHE A 348 18.92 1.29 -13.49
C PHE A 348 19.22 2.80 -13.43
N ASP A 349 18.46 3.61 -14.17
CA ASP A 349 18.65 5.05 -14.38
C ASP A 349 17.37 5.84 -14.08
N GLN A 350 16.63 5.41 -13.05
CA GLN A 350 15.43 6.09 -12.53
C GLN A 350 14.28 6.18 -13.54
N GLY A 351 14.15 5.17 -14.41
CA GLY A 351 13.06 5.03 -15.36
C GLY A 351 13.31 5.69 -16.72
N ALA A 352 14.54 6.15 -16.98
CA ALA A 352 14.88 6.73 -18.28
C ALA A 352 15.00 5.65 -19.37
N LYS A 353 15.62 4.50 -19.06
CA LYS A 353 15.69 3.33 -19.93
C LYS A 353 15.22 2.08 -19.16
N TRP A 354 14.36 1.31 -19.81
CA TRP A 354 13.86 0.04 -19.30
C TRP A 354 14.40 -1.11 -20.14
N GLN A 355 14.80 -2.19 -19.48
CA GLN A 355 15.30 -3.39 -20.12
C GLN A 355 14.72 -4.63 -19.46
N VAL A 356 14.68 -5.72 -20.21
CA VAL A 356 14.19 -7.01 -19.70
C VAL A 356 15.27 -7.64 -18.80
N LEU A 357 14.83 -8.36 -17.77
CA LEU A 357 15.74 -9.12 -16.90
C LEU A 357 16.44 -10.25 -17.66
N ARG A 358 17.74 -10.41 -17.40
CA ARG A 358 18.53 -11.52 -17.92
C ARG A 358 18.19 -12.80 -17.15
N SER A 359 18.09 -13.92 -17.85
CA SER A 359 17.95 -15.23 -17.21
C SER A 359 19.27 -15.63 -16.51
N PRO A 360 19.20 -16.32 -15.35
CA PRO A 360 20.37 -16.89 -14.69
C PRO A 360 21.12 -17.88 -15.58
N GLN A 361 22.46 -17.91 -15.52
CA GLN A 361 23.26 -18.80 -16.38
C GLN A 361 23.00 -20.30 -16.14
N SER A 362 22.51 -20.67 -14.95
CA SER A 362 22.28 -22.06 -14.53
C SER A 362 20.84 -22.55 -14.72
N SER A 363 19.94 -21.73 -15.27
CA SER A 363 18.54 -22.13 -15.48
C SER A 363 18.41 -23.05 -16.69
N GLN A 364 17.90 -24.27 -16.46
CA GLN A 364 17.53 -25.20 -17.53
C GLN A 364 16.31 -24.66 -18.26
N CYS A 365 16.52 -23.92 -19.33
CA CYS A 365 15.48 -23.70 -20.33
C CYS A 365 15.51 -24.90 -21.27
N ASP A 366 14.50 -25.79 -21.18
CA ASP A 366 14.43 -27.03 -21.95
C ASP A 366 14.75 -26.78 -23.44
N SER A 367 15.79 -27.43 -23.94
CA SER A 367 16.33 -27.20 -25.27
C SER A 367 15.51 -27.84 -26.40
N GLU A 368 14.51 -28.67 -26.11
CA GLU A 368 13.81 -29.44 -27.15
C GLU A 368 12.29 -29.30 -27.04
N THR A 369 11.69 -28.61 -28.02
CA THR A 369 10.33 -28.92 -28.51
C THR A 369 10.03 -28.17 -29.82
N SER A 370 9.26 -28.87 -30.64
CA SER A 370 8.78 -28.73 -32.03
C SER A 370 8.21 -27.40 -32.56
N THR A 371 8.55 -26.21 -32.02
CA THR A 371 7.99 -24.95 -32.56
C THR A 371 9.06 -23.93 -32.97
N ASN A 372 9.01 -23.47 -34.22
CA ASN A 372 9.92 -22.50 -34.86
C ASN A 372 9.85 -21.06 -34.27
N ARG A 373 9.61 -20.89 -32.96
CA ARG A 373 9.65 -19.57 -32.29
C ARG A 373 11.00 -19.38 -31.60
N PRO A 374 11.64 -18.20 -31.71
CA PRO A 374 12.83 -17.90 -30.93
C PRO A 374 12.44 -17.84 -29.43
N LYS A 375 12.88 -18.85 -28.66
CA LYS A 375 12.56 -18.99 -27.22
C LYS A 375 13.01 -17.75 -26.44
N ARG A 376 12.10 -17.15 -25.67
CA ARG A 376 12.37 -15.97 -24.82
C ARG A 376 12.58 -16.41 -23.37
N CYS A 377 13.64 -17.18 -23.13
CA CYS A 377 14.02 -17.63 -21.78
C CYS A 377 14.43 -16.43 -20.90
N ARG A 378 13.45 -15.88 -20.17
CA ARG A 378 13.56 -14.66 -19.36
C ARG A 378 13.20 -14.95 -17.91
N LEU A 379 13.78 -14.18 -17.00
CA LEU A 379 13.40 -14.21 -15.59
C LEU A 379 12.22 -13.27 -15.37
N HIS A 380 11.14 -13.82 -14.82
CA HIS A 380 9.96 -13.08 -14.39
C HIS A 380 9.94 -13.03 -12.87
N ILE A 381 9.70 -11.84 -12.31
CA ILE A 381 9.62 -11.63 -10.86
C ILE A 381 8.16 -11.55 -10.45
N HIS A 382 7.81 -12.30 -9.41
CA HIS A 382 6.49 -12.28 -8.81
C HIS A 382 6.39 -11.21 -7.72
N ALA A 383 5.44 -10.29 -7.89
CA ALA A 383 5.12 -9.25 -6.92
C ALA A 383 3.60 -9.21 -6.69
N SER A 384 3.05 -8.03 -6.38
CA SER A 384 1.67 -7.82 -5.95
C SER A 384 0.66 -8.48 -6.90
N TYR A 385 0.79 -8.28 -8.21
CA TYR A 385 -0.10 -8.86 -9.21
C TYR A 385 -0.17 -10.38 -9.12
N SER A 386 0.98 -11.05 -8.94
CA SER A 386 1.03 -12.51 -8.82
C SER A 386 0.29 -13.00 -7.57
N THR A 387 0.42 -12.29 -6.44
CA THR A 387 -0.32 -12.61 -5.21
C THR A 387 -1.84 -12.46 -5.38
N THR A 388 -2.28 -11.47 -6.16
CA THR A 388 -3.71 -11.19 -6.40
C THR A 388 -4.35 -12.24 -7.30
N MET A 389 -3.55 -12.78 -8.22
CA MET A 389 -3.90 -13.95 -9.03
C MET A 389 -3.84 -15.26 -8.24
N LYS A 390 -3.65 -15.19 -6.91
CA LYS A 390 -3.57 -16.34 -5.99
C LYS A 390 -2.48 -17.34 -6.35
N MET A 391 -1.39 -16.86 -6.96
CA MET A 391 -0.18 -17.66 -7.14
C MET A 391 0.47 -17.94 -5.78
N ASN A 392 1.22 -19.03 -5.67
CA ASN A 392 1.87 -19.45 -4.43
C ASN A 392 3.14 -18.61 -4.15
N VAL A 393 2.94 -17.31 -3.91
CA VAL A 393 4.00 -16.31 -3.71
C VAL A 393 3.82 -15.74 -2.30
N PRO A 394 4.51 -16.30 -1.28
CA PRO A 394 4.30 -15.92 0.11
C PRO A 394 4.89 -14.56 0.48
N MET A 395 5.87 -14.07 -0.30
CA MET A 395 6.56 -12.81 -0.05
C MET A 395 6.83 -12.03 -1.34
N LEU A 396 6.71 -10.71 -1.24
CA LEU A 396 7.09 -9.76 -2.28
C LEU A 396 8.61 -9.59 -2.34
N PRO A 397 9.16 -9.03 -3.44
CA PRO A 397 10.59 -8.76 -3.54
C PRO A 397 11.12 -7.94 -2.36
N LEU A 398 12.20 -8.41 -1.73
CA LEU A 398 12.81 -7.82 -0.56
C LEU A 398 14.17 -7.23 -0.93
N SER A 399 14.35 -5.95 -0.60
CA SER A 399 15.62 -5.24 -0.65
C SER A 399 15.71 -4.30 0.56
N GLN A 400 16.93 -4.03 1.02
CA GLN A 400 17.16 -3.12 2.14
C GLN A 400 18.33 -2.18 1.84
N PRO A 401 18.27 -0.90 2.25
CA PRO A 401 19.30 0.08 1.92
C PRO A 401 20.65 -0.18 2.61
N ASN A 402 20.67 -0.90 3.75
CA ASN A 402 21.90 -1.33 4.42
C ASN A 402 22.52 -2.60 3.81
N ALA A 403 21.76 -3.37 3.02
CA ALA A 403 22.20 -4.58 2.35
C ALA A 403 22.49 -4.29 0.86
N VAL A 404 23.59 -3.56 0.60
CA VAL A 404 23.90 -2.97 -0.71
C VAL A 404 23.94 -4.02 -1.83
N GLY A 405 23.18 -3.76 -2.90
CA GLY A 405 23.06 -4.65 -4.07
C GLY A 405 22.19 -5.88 -3.87
N LEU A 406 21.80 -6.23 -2.63
CA LEU A 406 21.04 -7.44 -2.37
C LEU A 406 19.55 -7.28 -2.69
N VAL A 407 19.02 -8.24 -3.46
CA VAL A 407 17.60 -8.37 -3.78
C VAL A 407 17.21 -9.84 -3.69
N LEU A 408 16.17 -10.15 -2.93
CA LEU A 408 15.55 -11.48 -2.90
C LEU A 408 14.17 -11.38 -3.51
N ALA A 409 13.82 -12.30 -4.40
CA ALA A 409 12.51 -12.29 -5.03
C ALA A 409 12.06 -13.69 -5.43
N HIS A 410 10.75 -13.90 -5.39
CA HIS A 410 10.15 -15.05 -6.05
C HIS A 410 10.16 -14.82 -7.55
N GLY A 411 10.52 -15.83 -8.33
CA GLY A 411 10.53 -15.72 -9.78
C GLY A 411 10.32 -17.05 -10.49
N SER A 412 10.11 -16.96 -11.79
CA SER A 412 10.05 -18.11 -12.70
C SER A 412 10.83 -17.79 -13.96
N VAL A 413 11.51 -18.79 -14.51
CA VAL A 413 12.23 -18.67 -15.78
C VAL A 413 11.44 -19.41 -16.86
N GLY A 414 11.14 -18.74 -17.97
CA GLY A 414 10.49 -19.35 -19.13
C GLY A 414 9.66 -18.38 -19.97
N ASP A 415 8.95 -18.92 -20.96
CA ASP A 415 8.26 -18.16 -22.01
C ASP A 415 6.79 -17.82 -21.63
N SER A 416 6.49 -17.63 -20.34
CA SER A 416 5.20 -17.29 -19.68
C SER A 416 4.31 -18.43 -19.14
N GLU A 417 4.47 -19.68 -19.58
CA GLU A 417 3.60 -20.81 -19.18
C GLU A 417 4.19 -21.65 -18.01
N SER A 418 5.46 -21.42 -17.63
CA SER A 418 6.17 -22.08 -16.50
C SER A 418 5.89 -21.48 -15.12
N VAL A 419 4.86 -20.64 -15.00
CA VAL A 419 4.62 -19.67 -13.91
C VAL A 419 3.89 -20.25 -12.67
N LEU A 420 3.63 -21.55 -12.62
CA LEU A 420 2.78 -22.13 -11.55
C LEU A 420 3.50 -22.34 -10.21
N SER A 421 4.82 -22.50 -10.20
CA SER A 421 5.60 -22.71 -8.98
C SER A 421 6.84 -21.80 -8.96
N PRO A 422 6.85 -20.73 -8.16
CA PRO A 422 7.99 -19.82 -8.10
C PRO A 422 9.13 -20.43 -7.28
N ASP A 423 10.35 -20.16 -7.74
CA ASP A 423 11.58 -20.37 -6.97
C ASP A 423 12.04 -19.03 -6.37
N VAL A 424 13.02 -19.06 -5.46
CA VAL A 424 13.64 -17.85 -4.91
C VAL A 424 14.94 -17.55 -5.66
N TYR A 425 15.03 -16.34 -6.17
CA TYR A 425 16.21 -15.79 -6.82
C TYR A 425 16.84 -14.70 -5.96
N VAL A 426 18.17 -14.63 -6.00
CA VAL A 426 18.96 -13.58 -5.34
C VAL A 426 19.75 -12.83 -6.39
N SER A 427 19.80 -11.51 -6.25
CA SER A 427 20.76 -10.65 -6.93
C SER A 427 21.63 -9.97 -5.88
N ASP A 428 22.93 -9.88 -6.14
CA ASP A 428 23.91 -9.20 -5.29
C ASP A 428 24.46 -7.92 -5.94
N ASP A 429 23.94 -7.52 -7.09
CA ASP A 429 24.37 -6.35 -7.87
C ASP A 429 23.23 -5.37 -8.17
N GLY A 430 22.09 -5.52 -7.48
CA GLY A 430 20.91 -4.67 -7.65
C GLY A 430 20.04 -5.04 -8.85
N GLY A 431 20.14 -6.27 -9.36
CA GLY A 431 19.25 -6.82 -10.38
C GLY A 431 19.85 -6.90 -11.79
N TYR A 432 21.15 -6.65 -11.95
CA TYR A 432 21.86 -6.85 -13.23
C TYR A 432 22.05 -8.34 -13.52
N SER A 433 22.36 -9.12 -12.49
CA SER A 433 22.48 -10.56 -12.53
C SER A 433 21.70 -11.22 -11.40
N TRP A 434 21.29 -12.47 -11.63
CA TRP A 434 20.46 -13.24 -10.73
C TRP A 434 20.97 -14.68 -10.63
N LEU A 435 20.87 -15.25 -9.44
CA LEU A 435 21.14 -16.66 -9.17
C LEU A 435 19.90 -17.32 -8.57
N LEU A 436 19.68 -18.59 -8.91
CA LEU A 436 18.67 -19.43 -8.25
C LEU A 436 19.19 -19.79 -6.85
N ALA A 437 18.56 -19.27 -5.80
CA ALA A 437 19.00 -19.45 -4.42
C ALA A 437 18.31 -20.65 -3.75
N LEU A 438 16.98 -20.74 -3.84
CA LEU A 438 16.20 -21.82 -3.25
C LEU A 438 15.12 -22.29 -4.22
N LYS A 439 14.88 -23.60 -4.26
CA LYS A 439 13.80 -24.20 -5.05
C LYS A 439 12.49 -24.18 -4.29
N GLY A 440 11.43 -23.73 -4.94
CA GLY A 440 10.10 -23.58 -4.37
C GLY A 440 9.94 -22.30 -3.54
N PRO A 441 8.69 -22.00 -3.13
CA PRO A 441 8.36 -20.78 -2.41
C PRO A 441 8.89 -20.82 -0.97
N HIS A 442 9.46 -19.71 -0.51
CA HIS A 442 9.98 -19.58 0.84
C HIS A 442 9.60 -18.22 1.44
N HIS A 443 9.46 -18.18 2.76
CA HIS A 443 9.58 -16.91 3.48
C HIS A 443 11.06 -16.64 3.70
N TYR A 444 11.53 -15.44 3.42
CA TYR A 444 12.93 -15.04 3.57
C TYR A 444 13.06 -13.70 4.28
N ALA A 445 14.19 -13.52 4.98
CA ALA A 445 14.54 -12.25 5.61
C ALA A 445 16.03 -11.96 5.46
N ILE A 446 16.36 -10.67 5.42
CA ILE A 446 17.73 -10.15 5.47
C ILE A 446 18.02 -9.77 6.92
N LEU A 447 19.12 -10.28 7.46
CA LEU A 447 19.63 -10.00 8.80
C LEU A 447 21.06 -9.43 8.69
N ASP A 448 21.54 -8.83 9.77
CA ASP A 448 22.90 -8.24 9.87
C ASP A 448 23.35 -7.38 8.67
N SER A 449 22.44 -6.56 8.14
CA SER A 449 22.68 -5.70 6.97
C SER A 449 23.16 -6.45 5.72
N GLY A 450 22.71 -7.69 5.53
CA GLY A 450 23.10 -8.55 4.40
C GLY A 450 24.14 -9.61 4.75
N GLY A 451 24.73 -9.57 5.95
CA GLY A 451 25.68 -10.60 6.42
C GLY A 451 25.03 -11.97 6.66
N LEU A 452 23.71 -12.02 6.83
CA LEU A 452 22.96 -13.25 7.04
C LEU A 452 21.63 -13.20 6.30
N LEU A 453 21.36 -14.22 5.48
CA LEU A 453 20.05 -14.47 4.88
C LEU A 453 19.43 -15.69 5.57
N VAL A 454 18.14 -15.64 5.84
CA VAL A 454 17.38 -16.76 6.42
C VAL A 454 16.15 -17.05 5.59
N ALA A 455 15.76 -18.33 5.50
CA ALA A 455 14.60 -18.77 4.75
C ALA A 455 13.91 -19.99 5.37
N VAL A 456 12.58 -20.03 5.27
CA VAL A 456 11.74 -21.17 5.67
C VAL A 456 10.82 -21.52 4.52
N GLU A 457 10.73 -22.81 4.19
CA GLU A 457 9.92 -23.31 3.09
C GLU A 457 8.42 -23.03 3.33
N HIS A 458 7.73 -22.53 2.30
CA HIS A 458 6.30 -22.27 2.36
C HIS A 458 5.53 -23.49 1.86
N THR A 459 4.94 -24.25 2.79
CA THR A 459 4.27 -25.51 2.49
C THR A 459 3.05 -25.74 3.37
N ASN A 460 2.12 -26.57 2.91
CA ASN A 460 0.97 -27.02 3.68
C ASN A 460 1.30 -28.18 4.66
N VAL A 461 2.48 -28.79 4.55
CA VAL A 461 2.97 -29.81 5.48
C VAL A 461 3.78 -29.18 6.63
N PRO A 462 3.81 -29.79 7.82
CA PRO A 462 4.63 -29.30 8.93
C PRO A 462 6.10 -29.17 8.55
N VAL A 463 6.71 -28.04 8.93
CA VAL A 463 8.13 -27.76 8.69
C VAL A 463 8.90 -27.79 10.01
N ASN A 464 10.16 -28.19 9.95
CA ASN A 464 11.04 -28.23 11.11
C ASN A 464 12.45 -27.68 10.83
N GLN A 465 12.70 -27.21 9.61
CA GLN A 465 14.00 -26.70 9.17
C GLN A 465 13.92 -25.22 8.81
N ILE A 466 14.93 -24.47 9.24
CA ILE A 466 15.23 -23.13 8.76
C ILE A 466 16.54 -23.19 7.99
N LYS A 467 16.58 -22.58 6.81
CA LYS A 467 17.77 -22.44 5.98
C LYS A 467 18.41 -21.08 6.22
N PHE A 468 19.73 -21.01 6.20
CA PHE A 468 20.44 -19.74 6.30
C PHE A 468 21.69 -19.72 5.41
N SER A 469 22.13 -18.52 5.01
CA SER A 469 23.29 -18.27 4.17
C SER A 469 24.08 -17.08 4.70
N THR A 470 25.41 -17.17 4.70
CA THR A 470 26.33 -16.09 5.11
C THR A 470 27.14 -15.55 3.93
N ASP A 471 26.82 -15.96 2.70
CA ASP A 471 27.56 -15.66 1.48
C ASP A 471 26.65 -15.07 0.39
N GLU A 472 25.68 -14.25 0.81
CA GLU A 472 24.71 -13.58 -0.06
C GLU A 472 23.85 -14.56 -0.89
N GLY A 473 23.52 -15.73 -0.34
CA GLY A 473 22.59 -16.69 -0.94
C GLY A 473 23.19 -17.65 -1.96
N GLN A 474 24.52 -17.64 -2.12
CA GLN A 474 25.23 -18.57 -3.01
C GLN A 474 25.23 -20.01 -2.47
N CYS A 475 25.32 -20.16 -1.15
CA CYS A 475 25.27 -21.45 -0.48
C CYS A 475 24.36 -21.39 0.75
N TRP A 476 23.71 -22.51 1.06
CA TRP A 476 22.75 -22.59 2.16
C TRP A 476 23.08 -23.71 3.14
N HIS A 477 22.87 -23.44 4.42
CA HIS A 477 22.91 -24.38 5.52
C HIS A 477 21.49 -24.62 6.06
N ALA A 478 21.22 -25.81 6.59
CA ALA A 478 19.92 -26.14 7.19
C ALA A 478 20.08 -26.41 8.68
N TYR A 479 19.16 -25.87 9.48
CA TYR A 479 19.08 -26.07 10.93
C TYR A 479 17.69 -26.57 11.34
N ASN A 480 17.65 -27.68 12.10
CA ASN A 480 16.41 -28.23 12.63
C ASN A 480 16.00 -27.49 13.91
N PHE A 481 15.08 -26.52 13.80
CA PHE A 481 14.68 -25.67 14.94
C PHE A 481 13.69 -26.36 15.90
N THR A 482 13.07 -27.47 15.51
CA THR A 482 12.11 -28.22 16.35
C THR A 482 12.11 -29.71 16.00
N SER A 483 11.85 -30.57 16.98
CA SER A 483 11.55 -31.99 16.76
C SER A 483 10.07 -32.25 16.51
N ASP A 484 9.21 -31.35 16.97
CA ASP A 484 7.76 -31.51 16.94
C ASP A 484 7.18 -30.94 15.64
N PRO A 485 6.16 -31.57 15.01
CA PRO A 485 5.49 -31.05 13.83
C PRO A 485 4.96 -29.62 14.05
N PHE A 486 5.47 -28.68 13.27
CA PHE A 486 5.13 -27.26 13.34
C PHE A 486 4.51 -26.79 12.03
N HIS A 487 3.25 -26.41 12.07
CA HIS A 487 2.57 -25.77 10.95
C HIS A 487 2.96 -24.30 10.95
N PHE A 488 3.88 -23.96 10.04
CA PHE A 488 4.38 -22.61 9.86
C PHE A 488 3.33 -21.73 9.18
N VAL A 489 3.23 -20.48 9.62
CA VAL A 489 2.32 -19.48 9.08
C VAL A 489 3.10 -18.29 8.52
N SER A 490 4.04 -17.76 9.29
CA SER A 490 4.85 -16.60 8.88
C SER A 490 6.14 -16.50 9.67
N MET A 491 7.06 -15.67 9.19
CA MET A 491 8.33 -15.34 9.80
C MET A 491 8.48 -13.82 9.89
N ASP A 492 9.03 -13.32 10.99
CA ASP A 492 9.24 -11.89 11.19
C ASP A 492 10.59 -11.63 11.88
N SER A 493 11.17 -10.46 11.63
CA SER A 493 12.42 -9.99 12.22
C SER A 493 12.30 -8.49 12.50
N GLU A 494 13.10 -7.98 13.43
CA GLU A 494 13.15 -6.54 13.72
C GLU A 494 13.33 -5.71 12.42
N PRO A 495 12.47 -4.69 12.18
CA PRO A 495 12.55 -3.86 11.00
C PRO A 495 13.93 -3.20 10.84
N GLY A 496 14.37 -3.02 9.59
CA GLY A 496 15.67 -2.43 9.26
C GLY A 496 16.80 -3.45 9.09
N SER A 497 16.54 -4.75 9.25
CA SER A 497 17.48 -5.83 8.90
C SER A 497 18.84 -5.75 9.60
N ARG A 498 18.90 -5.20 10.82
CA ARG A 498 20.12 -5.10 11.66
C ARG A 498 20.21 -6.17 12.75
N SER A 499 19.11 -6.85 13.03
CA SER A 499 19.04 -7.88 14.07
C SER A 499 19.63 -9.21 13.61
N MET A 500 20.00 -10.05 14.58
CA MET A 500 20.39 -11.46 14.39
C MET A 500 19.25 -12.43 14.71
N ASN A 501 18.08 -11.90 15.06
CA ASN A 501 16.98 -12.67 15.62
C ASN A 501 15.86 -12.77 14.60
N VAL A 502 15.30 -13.97 14.48
CA VAL A 502 14.14 -14.24 13.64
C VAL A 502 13.11 -15.05 14.41
N SER A 503 11.84 -14.66 14.30
CA SER A 503 10.72 -15.30 14.98
C SER A 503 9.83 -16.03 13.98
N LEU A 504 9.69 -17.34 14.17
CA LEU A 504 8.85 -18.23 13.38
C LEU A 504 7.49 -18.39 14.06
N TRP A 505 6.42 -18.03 13.38
CA TRP A 505 5.05 -18.03 13.88
C TRP A 505 4.26 -19.19 13.28
N GLY A 506 3.52 -19.91 14.13
CA GLY A 506 2.74 -21.05 13.70
C GLY A 506 2.00 -21.73 14.84
N TYR A 507 1.64 -23.00 14.63
CA TYR A 507 0.95 -23.83 15.61
C TYR A 507 1.38 -25.29 15.51
N ARG A 508 1.19 -26.04 16.59
CA ARG A 508 1.56 -27.48 16.65
C ARG A 508 0.36 -28.37 16.39
N THR A 509 0.58 -29.51 15.74
CA THR A 509 -0.48 -30.51 15.52
C THR A 509 -1.04 -31.02 16.87
N GLY A 510 -2.36 -31.00 17.04
CA GLY A 510 -3.05 -31.40 18.28
C GLY A 510 -3.25 -30.27 19.30
N PHE A 511 -2.60 -29.10 19.12
CA PHE A 511 -2.82 -27.92 19.93
C PHE A 511 -3.46 -26.81 19.10
N THR A 512 -4.56 -26.25 19.58
CA THR A 512 -5.18 -25.06 18.97
C THR A 512 -4.50 -23.78 19.43
N LYS A 513 -3.23 -23.78 19.82
CA LYS A 513 -2.54 -22.59 20.40
C LYS A 513 -1.44 -22.09 19.48
N TRP A 514 -1.31 -20.77 19.41
CA TRP A 514 -0.19 -20.12 18.74
C TRP A 514 1.13 -20.44 19.44
N VAL A 515 2.17 -20.69 18.65
CA VAL A 515 3.54 -20.91 19.11
C VAL A 515 4.46 -20.01 18.27
N VAL A 516 5.38 -19.34 18.95
CA VAL A 516 6.49 -18.63 18.33
C VAL A 516 7.80 -19.30 18.70
N ILE A 517 8.65 -19.53 17.71
CA ILE A 517 10.01 -20.05 17.89
C ILE A 517 10.97 -19.00 17.38
N THR A 518 11.73 -18.39 18.29
CA THR A 518 12.71 -17.36 17.96
C THR A 518 14.12 -17.96 17.97
N VAL A 519 14.81 -17.84 16.85
CA VAL A 519 16.20 -18.29 16.66
C VAL A 519 17.12 -17.07 16.68
N ASP A 520 18.14 -17.10 17.51
CA ASP A 520 19.18 -16.06 17.57
C ASP A 520 20.49 -16.59 16.97
N PHE A 521 20.90 -16.00 15.86
CA PHE A 521 22.09 -16.40 15.12
C PHE A 521 23.38 -15.76 15.64
N ARG A 522 23.33 -14.90 16.65
CA ARG A 522 24.49 -14.11 17.11
C ARG A 522 25.69 -14.96 17.48
N LYS A 523 25.48 -16.11 18.16
CA LYS A 523 26.58 -16.98 18.59
C LYS A 523 27.26 -17.76 17.46
N LEU A 524 26.69 -17.77 16.24
CA LEU A 524 27.38 -18.33 15.07
C LEU A 524 28.56 -17.46 14.60
N PHE A 525 28.51 -16.16 14.89
CA PHE A 525 29.50 -15.20 14.46
C PHE A 525 30.45 -14.90 15.61
N THR A 526 31.59 -15.60 15.66
CA THR A 526 32.52 -15.50 16.79
C THR A 526 33.34 -14.20 16.82
N GLN A 527 33.40 -13.48 15.70
CA GLN A 527 34.20 -12.26 15.52
C GLN A 527 33.37 -11.15 14.88
N ASP A 528 33.73 -9.91 15.22
CA ASP A 528 33.20 -8.71 14.59
C ASP A 528 33.96 -8.43 13.30
N CYS A 529 33.31 -7.84 12.29
CA CYS A 529 33.95 -7.57 11.02
C CYS A 529 35.03 -6.49 11.12
N THR A 530 36.15 -6.71 10.42
CA THR A 530 37.27 -5.77 10.33
C THR A 530 37.40 -5.21 8.91
N ASP A 531 38.21 -4.16 8.71
CA ASP A 531 38.44 -3.60 7.38
C ASP A 531 38.95 -4.62 6.34
N ALA A 532 39.62 -5.70 6.78
CA ALA A 532 40.10 -6.77 5.92
C ALA A 532 38.95 -7.61 5.33
N ASP A 533 37.82 -7.68 6.03
CA ASP A 533 36.64 -8.45 5.63
C ASP A 533 35.82 -7.75 4.55
N TYR A 534 36.11 -6.48 4.27
CA TYR A 534 35.41 -5.73 3.23
C TYR A 534 36.20 -5.62 1.92
N VAL A 535 35.47 -5.39 0.83
CA VAL A 535 35.98 -5.13 -0.52
C VAL A 535 35.32 -3.90 -1.12
N GLN A 536 36.08 -3.17 -1.92
CA GLN A 536 35.53 -2.07 -2.71
C GLN A 536 34.75 -2.64 -3.89
N TRP A 537 33.54 -2.16 -4.07
CA TRP A 537 32.64 -2.56 -5.16
C TRP A 537 32.08 -1.32 -5.84
N LEU A 538 32.29 -1.22 -7.16
CA LEU A 538 31.76 -0.14 -7.98
C LEU A 538 30.34 -0.48 -8.40
N ALA A 539 29.37 0.32 -7.94
CA ALA A 539 27.97 0.16 -8.34
C ALA A 539 27.78 0.45 -9.83
N HIS A 540 26.83 -0.25 -10.45
CA HIS A 540 26.47 -0.13 -11.87
C HIS A 540 27.64 -0.37 -12.85
N SER A 541 28.72 -1.02 -12.41
CA SER A 541 29.81 -1.40 -13.30
C SER A 541 29.36 -2.53 -14.21
N THR A 542 29.64 -2.40 -15.51
CA THR A 542 29.43 -3.47 -16.49
C THR A 542 30.75 -4.14 -16.89
N GLU A 543 31.76 -4.04 -16.03
CA GLU A 543 33.15 -4.48 -16.27
C GLU A 543 33.81 -3.84 -17.51
N SER A 544 33.21 -2.78 -18.03
CA SER A 544 33.77 -2.01 -19.14
C SER A 544 34.82 -1.06 -18.58
N THR A 545 36.02 -1.02 -19.16
CA THR A 545 37.08 -0.09 -18.72
C THR A 545 36.85 1.36 -19.22
N GLY A 546 35.64 1.66 -19.66
CA GLY A 546 35.29 2.97 -20.20
C GLY A 546 35.19 4.06 -19.12
N PRO A 547 35.43 5.34 -19.48
CA PRO A 547 35.32 6.45 -18.53
C PRO A 547 33.90 6.61 -17.94
N GLY A 548 32.87 6.15 -18.66
CA GLY A 548 31.47 6.16 -18.22
C GLY A 548 31.02 4.97 -17.36
N ASP A 549 31.87 3.97 -17.11
CA ASP A 549 31.49 2.78 -16.34
C ASP A 549 31.08 3.14 -14.90
N GLY A 550 29.95 2.60 -14.44
CA GLY A 550 29.38 2.91 -13.12
C GLY A 550 28.76 4.30 -12.97
N CYS A 551 28.67 5.10 -14.05
CA CYS A 551 28.09 6.43 -13.98
C CYS A 551 26.56 6.38 -14.14
N VAL A 552 25.82 6.77 -13.11
CA VAL A 552 24.36 6.84 -13.13
C VAL A 552 23.91 8.16 -12.52
N LEU A 553 23.13 8.94 -13.26
CA LEU A 553 22.69 10.29 -12.86
C LEU A 553 23.89 11.19 -12.47
N GLY A 554 24.95 11.16 -13.29
CA GLY A 554 26.07 12.07 -13.19
C GLY A 554 27.15 11.78 -12.14
N TYR A 555 27.09 10.66 -11.41
CA TYR A 555 28.17 10.26 -10.51
C TYR A 555 28.26 8.74 -10.32
N LYS A 556 29.43 8.28 -9.87
CA LYS A 556 29.71 6.89 -9.52
C LYS A 556 29.72 6.71 -8.00
N GLU A 557 29.32 5.53 -7.56
CA GLU A 557 29.32 5.14 -6.14
C GLU A 557 30.20 3.90 -5.96
N THR A 558 31.25 4.02 -5.15
CA THR A 558 32.08 2.90 -4.74
C THR A 558 31.75 2.56 -3.28
N PHE A 559 31.19 1.37 -3.06
CA PHE A 559 30.80 0.88 -1.76
C PHE A 559 31.88 0.01 -1.13
N LEU A 560 31.94 0.01 0.19
CA LEU A 560 32.69 -0.98 0.96
C LEU A 560 31.69 -2.09 1.35
N ARG A 561 31.80 -3.27 0.72
CA ARG A 561 30.89 -4.40 0.90
C ARG A 561 31.58 -5.56 1.61
N LEU A 562 30.84 -6.31 2.41
CA LEU A 562 31.36 -7.50 3.07
C LEU A 562 31.76 -8.53 2.01
N ARG A 563 32.92 -9.16 2.17
CA ARG A 563 33.34 -10.26 1.30
C ARG A 563 32.41 -11.45 1.51
N LYS A 564 31.98 -12.06 0.42
CA LYS A 564 31.18 -13.31 0.41
C LYS A 564 31.80 -14.45 1.21
N GLY A 565 33.12 -14.50 1.34
CA GLY A 565 33.84 -15.51 2.13
C GLY A 565 34.13 -15.13 3.58
N SER A 566 33.83 -13.90 4.00
CA SER A 566 34.02 -13.44 5.39
C SER A 566 32.78 -13.74 6.21
N VAL A 567 32.94 -14.58 7.23
CA VAL A 567 31.89 -14.86 8.24
C VAL A 567 32.23 -14.07 9.51
N CYS A 568 31.60 -12.91 9.66
CA CYS A 568 31.77 -12.00 10.79
C CYS A 568 30.48 -11.19 11.01
N TRP A 569 30.33 -10.64 12.20
CA TRP A 569 29.17 -9.81 12.55
C TRP A 569 29.42 -8.35 12.17
N ASN A 570 28.59 -7.77 11.30
CA ASN A 570 28.67 -6.36 10.91
C ASN A 570 28.37 -5.45 12.10
N GLY A 571 27.42 -5.85 12.95
CA GLY A 571 27.01 -5.06 14.10
C GLY A 571 25.81 -4.17 13.81
N ARG A 572 25.10 -3.81 14.88
CA ARG A 572 23.90 -2.95 14.79
C ARG A 572 24.22 -1.53 14.33
N ASP A 573 25.39 -1.03 14.71
CA ASP A 573 25.85 0.32 14.34
C ASP A 573 26.46 0.38 12.93
N TYR A 574 26.46 -0.75 12.20
CA TYR A 574 26.92 -0.79 10.83
C TYR A 574 26.22 0.27 9.97
N SER A 575 27.02 1.00 9.22
CA SER A 575 26.54 1.97 8.26
C SER A 575 27.28 1.78 6.95
N VAL A 576 26.54 1.94 5.85
CA VAL A 576 27.08 1.74 4.52
C VAL A 576 28.13 2.82 4.24
N THR A 577 29.39 2.40 4.12
CA THR A 577 30.50 3.28 3.73
C THR A 577 30.58 3.33 2.21
N LYS A 578 30.51 4.53 1.64
CA LYS A 578 30.62 4.75 0.20
C LYS A 578 31.38 6.01 -0.15
N ARG A 579 32.03 5.99 -1.31
CA ARG A 579 32.71 7.13 -1.92
C ARG A 579 31.97 7.55 -3.19
N LEU A 580 31.71 8.84 -3.32
CA LEU A 580 31.10 9.43 -4.51
C LEU A 580 32.21 10.00 -5.41
N SER A 581 32.09 9.80 -6.73
CA SER A 581 32.94 10.46 -7.72
C SER A 581 32.09 11.03 -8.85
N PRO A 582 32.10 12.36 -9.06
CA PRO A 582 31.31 12.98 -10.13
C PRO A 582 31.81 12.55 -11.51
N CYS A 583 30.90 12.47 -12.47
CA CYS A 583 31.18 12.19 -13.87
C CYS A 583 31.12 13.48 -14.71
N PRO A 584 31.83 13.53 -15.85
CA PRO A 584 31.61 14.56 -16.86
C PRO A 584 30.20 14.45 -17.45
N CYS A 585 29.49 15.57 -17.61
CA CYS A 585 28.15 15.56 -18.20
C CYS A 585 28.17 15.15 -19.68
N THR A 586 27.18 14.34 -20.06
CA THR A 586 26.91 13.85 -21.42
C THR A 586 25.52 14.26 -21.88
N LEU A 587 25.12 13.89 -23.11
CA LEU A 587 23.76 14.13 -23.61
C LEU A 587 22.68 13.34 -22.85
N ASP A 588 23.05 12.19 -22.27
CA ASP A 588 22.14 11.30 -21.57
C ASP A 588 21.73 11.86 -20.19
N ASP A 589 22.51 12.78 -19.61
CA ASP A 589 22.26 13.44 -18.32
C ASP A 589 21.24 14.61 -18.43
N TYR A 590 20.64 14.82 -19.61
CA TYR A 590 19.65 15.88 -19.88
C TYR A 590 18.40 15.30 -20.56
N HIS A 591 17.21 15.63 -20.09
CA HIS A 591 15.97 15.40 -20.84
C HIS A 591 15.79 16.45 -21.95
N CYS A 592 14.93 16.16 -22.94
CA CYS A 592 14.47 17.20 -23.84
C CYS A 592 13.60 18.21 -23.10
N ASP A 593 13.94 19.48 -23.26
CA ASP A 593 13.20 20.58 -22.66
C ASP A 593 11.87 20.80 -23.40
N PHE A 594 11.02 21.66 -22.84
CA PHE A 594 9.72 21.96 -23.44
C PHE A 594 9.84 22.40 -24.92
N GLY A 595 9.04 21.79 -25.80
CA GLY A 595 9.06 22.03 -27.25
C GLY A 595 10.09 21.21 -28.03
N TYR A 596 10.84 20.32 -27.37
CA TYR A 596 11.81 19.43 -28.00
C TYR A 596 11.46 17.95 -27.73
N TYR A 597 11.91 17.07 -28.61
CA TYR A 597 11.76 15.62 -28.46
C TYR A 597 12.98 14.88 -28.99
N ARG A 598 13.18 13.63 -28.56
CA ARG A 598 14.18 12.74 -29.13
C ARG A 598 13.54 11.87 -30.21
N PRO A 599 14.03 11.91 -31.46
CA PRO A 599 13.66 10.94 -32.48
C PRO A 599 14.08 9.51 -32.09
N GLU A 600 13.39 8.50 -32.61
CA GLU A 600 13.81 7.11 -32.44
C GLU A 600 15.24 6.93 -32.98
N ASN A 601 16.11 6.33 -32.14
CA ASN A 601 17.54 6.07 -32.41
C ASN A 601 18.48 7.30 -32.42
N SER A 602 18.05 8.47 -31.95
CA SER A 602 18.94 9.61 -31.71
C SER A 602 19.02 9.96 -30.23
N SER A 603 20.23 10.33 -29.77
CA SER A 603 20.45 10.91 -28.44
C SER A 603 20.22 12.44 -28.42
N GLU A 604 20.05 13.06 -29.59
CA GLU A 604 19.88 14.50 -29.73
C GLU A 604 18.41 14.92 -29.60
N CYS A 605 18.18 16.03 -28.89
CA CYS A 605 16.87 16.65 -28.77
C CYS A 605 16.64 17.60 -29.95
N VAL A 606 15.59 17.36 -30.71
CA VAL A 606 15.20 18.18 -31.87
C VAL A 606 13.93 18.95 -31.58
N GLU A 607 13.83 20.16 -32.12
CA GLU A 607 12.66 21.03 -31.95
C GLU A 607 11.43 20.43 -32.66
N GLN A 608 10.29 20.44 -31.99
CA GLN A 608 9.02 20.00 -32.57
C GLN A 608 8.60 20.92 -33.71
N GLU A 609 8.15 20.34 -34.83
CA GLU A 609 7.70 21.10 -36.02
C GLU A 609 6.65 22.16 -35.67
N GLU A 610 5.74 21.87 -34.74
CA GLU A 610 4.65 22.77 -34.33
C GLU A 610 5.11 23.98 -33.52
N MET A 611 6.28 23.86 -32.88
CA MET A 611 6.88 24.89 -32.02
C MET A 611 7.93 25.72 -32.75
N LYS A 612 8.38 25.28 -33.93
CA LYS A 612 9.33 26.03 -34.77
C LYS A 612 8.80 27.45 -35.00
N ARG A 613 9.63 28.43 -34.60
CA ARG A 613 9.37 29.89 -34.70
C ARG A 613 8.30 30.44 -33.75
N ARG A 614 7.79 29.66 -32.79
CA ARG A 614 6.92 30.16 -31.71
C ARG A 614 7.75 30.42 -30.45
N PRO A 615 7.44 31.46 -29.66
CA PRO A 615 8.07 31.64 -28.36
C PRO A 615 7.65 30.50 -27.43
N LEU A 616 8.63 29.85 -26.77
CA LEU A 616 8.39 28.84 -25.75
C LEU A 616 7.96 29.55 -24.46
N GLU A 617 6.67 29.85 -24.36
CA GLU A 617 6.05 30.48 -23.20
C GLU A 617 5.25 29.45 -22.41
N PHE A 618 5.45 29.42 -21.10
CA PHE A 618 4.76 28.51 -20.19
C PHE A 618 4.41 29.23 -18.88
N CYS A 619 3.38 28.76 -18.18
CA CYS A 619 2.92 29.40 -16.95
C CYS A 619 3.56 28.75 -15.73
N LEU A 620 4.33 29.51 -14.96
CA LEU A 620 4.84 29.11 -13.65
C LEU A 620 4.36 30.11 -12.60
N ASN A 621 3.76 29.61 -11.51
CA ASN A 621 3.30 30.46 -10.40
C ASN A 621 2.38 31.62 -10.80
N GLY A 622 1.63 31.49 -11.90
CA GLY A 622 0.73 32.54 -12.40
C GLY A 622 1.41 33.64 -13.22
N THR A 623 2.72 33.56 -13.49
CA THR A 623 3.42 34.41 -14.46
C THR A 623 3.85 33.63 -15.69
N VAL A 624 3.72 34.25 -16.86
CA VAL A 624 4.24 33.70 -18.11
C VAL A 624 5.75 33.84 -18.08
N GLU A 625 6.41 32.70 -18.16
CA GLU A 625 7.85 32.58 -18.29
C GLU A 625 8.19 32.30 -19.75
N GLN A 626 9.17 33.03 -20.29
CA GLN A 626 9.73 32.76 -21.61
C GLN A 626 11.00 31.92 -21.46
N LEU A 627 11.01 30.77 -22.13
CA LEU A 627 12.13 29.85 -22.16
C LEU A 627 13.01 30.12 -23.39
N ARG A 628 14.31 30.33 -23.16
CA ARG A 628 15.35 30.25 -24.20
C ARG A 628 16.21 29.04 -23.87
N THR A 629 16.12 28.00 -24.68
CA THR A 629 16.79 26.72 -24.43
C THR A 629 17.40 26.22 -25.73
N SER A 630 18.53 25.53 -25.65
CA SER A 630 19.07 24.76 -26.78
C SER A 630 18.39 23.38 -26.91
N GLY A 631 17.33 23.13 -26.13
CA GLY A 631 16.50 21.92 -26.19
C GLY A 631 16.75 20.90 -25.09
N TYR A 632 17.62 21.20 -24.13
CA TYR A 632 18.07 20.25 -23.11
C TYR A 632 17.86 20.81 -21.70
N ARG A 633 17.38 19.96 -20.80
CA ARG A 633 17.17 20.26 -19.38
C ARG A 633 17.76 19.16 -18.52
N LYS A 634 18.64 19.51 -17.58
CA LYS A 634 19.33 18.54 -16.72
C LYS A 634 18.32 17.67 -15.96
N ILE A 635 18.57 16.36 -15.90
CA ILE A 635 17.69 15.40 -15.22
C ILE A 635 17.62 15.77 -13.71
N PRO A 636 16.42 15.87 -13.11
CA PRO A 636 16.30 16.15 -11.69
C PRO A 636 16.99 15.09 -10.83
N GLY A 637 17.99 15.50 -10.04
CA GLY A 637 18.78 14.59 -9.20
C GLY A 637 20.14 14.22 -9.79
N ASP A 638 20.40 14.58 -11.05
CA ASP A 638 21.69 14.38 -11.70
C ASP A 638 22.77 15.34 -11.16
N GLN A 639 23.94 14.80 -10.83
CA GLN A 639 25.06 15.53 -10.22
C GLN A 639 26.31 15.58 -11.10
N CYS A 640 26.19 15.43 -12.43
CA CYS A 640 27.33 15.52 -13.33
C CYS A 640 27.98 16.91 -13.28
N GLU A 641 29.31 16.97 -13.47
CA GLU A 641 30.12 18.19 -13.42
C GLU A 641 30.99 18.33 -14.67
N GLY A 642 31.08 19.53 -15.25
CA GLY A 642 31.83 19.76 -16.49
C GLY A 642 31.20 19.05 -17.70
N GLY A 643 31.94 18.88 -18.80
CA GLY A 643 31.44 18.21 -20.00
C GLY A 643 30.40 19.02 -20.78
N PHE A 644 29.34 18.36 -21.24
CA PHE A 644 28.26 18.97 -22.03
C PHE A 644 27.41 19.92 -21.17
N GLN A 645 27.35 21.19 -21.59
CA GLN A 645 26.62 22.26 -20.90
C GLN A 645 25.76 23.05 -21.90
N PRO A 646 24.48 22.68 -22.06
CA PRO A 646 23.56 23.37 -22.96
C PRO A 646 23.14 24.73 -22.39
N GLU A 647 22.89 25.71 -23.26
CA GLU A 647 22.38 27.02 -22.85
C GLU A 647 20.89 26.92 -22.52
N ARG A 648 20.52 27.35 -21.30
CA ARG A 648 19.13 27.43 -20.84
C ARG A 648 18.92 28.67 -19.98
N LYS A 649 17.98 29.53 -20.36
CA LYS A 649 17.61 30.76 -19.66
C LYS A 649 16.10 30.91 -19.61
N GLU A 650 15.58 31.10 -18.40
CA GLU A 650 14.17 31.43 -18.13
C GLU A 650 14.06 32.93 -17.87
N THR A 651 13.09 33.60 -18.49
CA THR A 651 12.85 35.03 -18.30
C THR A 651 11.38 35.28 -18.01
N ALA A 652 11.09 35.81 -16.82
CA ALA A 652 9.73 36.19 -16.43
C ALA A 652 9.26 37.38 -17.25
N LEU A 653 8.17 37.22 -18.00
CA LEU A 653 7.62 38.29 -18.85
C LEU A 653 6.75 39.28 -18.06
N SER A 654 6.59 39.11 -16.74
CA SER A 654 5.70 39.88 -15.86
C SER A 654 4.22 39.92 -16.30
N ARG A 655 3.87 39.15 -17.33
CA ARG A 655 2.50 38.90 -17.79
C ARG A 655 1.91 37.84 -16.89
N ILE A 656 0.78 38.14 -16.26
CA ILE A 656 0.06 37.15 -15.46
C ILE A 656 -0.58 36.18 -16.43
N CYS A 657 -0.30 34.88 -16.31
CA CYS A 657 -1.07 33.88 -17.02
C CYS A 657 -2.41 33.77 -16.31
N ILE A 658 -3.46 34.22 -16.99
CA ILE A 658 -4.82 33.95 -16.57
C ILE A 658 -5.00 32.46 -16.84
N SER A 659 -5.07 31.65 -15.78
CA SER A 659 -5.79 30.39 -15.90
C SER A 659 -7.17 30.76 -16.42
N ASP A 660 -7.65 30.17 -17.49
CA ASP A 660 -9.02 30.35 -18.01
C ASP A 660 -10.14 30.01 -16.98
N PHE A 661 -9.79 29.81 -15.70
CA PHE A 661 -10.66 29.62 -14.55
C PHE A 661 -11.29 30.89 -13.97
N LEU A 662 -10.97 32.10 -14.46
CA LEU A 662 -11.65 33.33 -14.05
C LEU A 662 -12.01 34.22 -15.24
N ARG A 663 -12.75 33.66 -16.20
CA ARG A 663 -13.74 34.44 -16.93
C ARG A 663 -15.11 34.09 -16.40
N THR A 664 -15.45 34.64 -15.24
CA THR A 664 -16.83 35.06 -15.07
C THR A 664 -17.02 36.15 -16.11
N ASP A 665 -17.51 35.79 -17.30
CA ASP A 665 -18.23 36.76 -18.07
C ASP A 665 -19.29 37.29 -17.11
N SER A 666 -19.09 38.53 -16.67
CA SER A 666 -20.16 39.36 -16.17
C SER A 666 -21.20 39.35 -17.28
N LEU A 667 -22.15 38.43 -17.20
CA LEU A 667 -23.42 38.49 -17.91
C LEU A 667 -24.10 39.76 -17.42
N THR A 668 -23.69 40.90 -17.97
CA THR A 668 -24.63 41.96 -18.26
C THR A 668 -25.78 41.29 -19.00
N PRO A 669 -27.03 41.36 -18.50
CA PRO A 669 -28.15 40.81 -19.23
C PRO A 669 -28.33 41.66 -20.48
N HIS A 670 -27.69 41.25 -21.58
CA HIS A 670 -28.11 41.69 -22.91
C HIS A 670 -29.46 41.05 -23.16
N HIS A 671 -30.51 41.79 -22.81
CA HIS A 671 -31.84 41.60 -23.35
C HIS A 671 -31.75 41.75 -24.88
N GLN A 672 -31.49 40.64 -25.58
CA GLN A 672 -31.89 40.49 -26.96
C GLN A 672 -33.39 40.21 -26.96
N SER A 673 -34.15 41.30 -27.03
CA SER A 673 -35.58 41.30 -27.30
C SER A 673 -35.84 40.65 -28.66
N SER A 674 -36.20 39.38 -28.67
CA SER A 674 -36.93 38.81 -29.80
C SER A 674 -38.30 39.53 -29.85
N PRO A 675 -38.70 40.14 -30.99
CA PRO A 675 -39.94 40.91 -31.07
C PRO A 675 -41.19 40.02 -30.90
N ASN A 676 -41.03 38.70 -30.93
CA ASN A 676 -42.14 37.76 -30.88
C ASN A 676 -42.52 37.37 -29.45
N THR A 677 -41.61 37.50 -28.47
CA THR A 677 -41.91 37.13 -27.07
C THR A 677 -42.75 38.19 -26.37
N ALA A 678 -42.54 39.47 -26.67
CA ALA A 678 -43.34 40.57 -26.13
C ALA A 678 -44.80 40.50 -26.63
N VAL A 679 -45.00 40.18 -27.92
CA VAL A 679 -46.33 40.02 -28.51
C VAL A 679 -47.08 38.86 -27.84
N ILE A 680 -46.43 37.71 -27.68
CA ILE A 680 -47.06 36.53 -27.03
C ILE A 680 -47.44 36.83 -25.58
N VAL A 681 -46.56 37.50 -24.81
CA VAL A 681 -46.85 37.87 -23.42
C VAL A 681 -48.01 38.88 -23.33
N THR A 682 -48.05 39.89 -24.21
CA THR A 682 -49.19 40.83 -24.26
C THR A 682 -50.50 40.17 -24.66
N VAL A 683 -50.48 39.22 -25.59
CA VAL A 683 -51.67 38.47 -26.00
C VAL A 683 -52.17 37.58 -24.86
N VAL A 684 -51.28 36.90 -24.14
CA VAL A 684 -51.65 36.07 -22.98
C VAL A 684 -52.20 36.92 -21.83
N ILE A 685 -51.61 38.08 -21.54
CA ILE A 685 -52.12 39.00 -20.51
C ILE A 685 -53.47 39.58 -20.94
N ALA A 686 -53.66 39.93 -22.22
CA ALA A 686 -54.94 40.42 -22.73
C ALA A 686 -56.04 39.34 -22.65
N ILE A 687 -55.73 38.07 -22.96
CA ILE A 687 -56.67 36.95 -22.82
C ILE A 687 -57.04 36.72 -21.36
N LEU A 688 -56.08 36.79 -20.43
CA LEU A 688 -56.33 36.64 -18.99
C LEU A 688 -57.15 37.80 -18.41
N LEU A 689 -56.93 39.04 -18.88
CA LEU A 689 -57.74 40.19 -18.46
C LEU A 689 -59.16 40.11 -19.05
N MET A 690 -59.31 39.68 -20.29
CA MET A 690 -60.63 39.49 -20.90
C MET A 690 -61.41 38.35 -20.21
N SER A 691 -60.76 37.26 -19.83
CA SER A 691 -61.42 36.16 -19.09
C SER A 691 -61.80 36.58 -17.67
N ALA A 692 -60.97 37.39 -17.00
CA ALA A 692 -61.30 37.96 -15.69
C ALA A 692 -62.49 38.94 -15.76
N VAL A 693 -62.54 39.82 -16.77
CA VAL A 693 -63.67 40.75 -16.98
C VAL A 693 -64.95 39.99 -17.35
N MET A 694 -64.86 38.95 -18.18
CA MET A 694 -65.99 38.05 -18.50
C MET A 694 -66.49 37.30 -17.26
N GLY A 695 -65.57 36.82 -16.42
CA GLY A 695 -65.88 36.17 -15.15
C GLY A 695 -66.58 37.11 -14.17
N VAL A 696 -66.09 38.34 -14.02
CA VAL A 696 -66.73 39.36 -13.17
C VAL A 696 -68.09 39.78 -13.73
N TRP A 697 -68.24 39.89 -15.06
CA TRP A 697 -69.53 40.19 -15.69
C TRP A 697 -70.54 39.06 -15.50
N LEU A 698 -70.13 37.79 -15.61
CA LEU A 698 -71.00 36.62 -15.37
C LEU A 698 -71.40 36.50 -13.91
N VAL A 699 -70.48 36.72 -12.96
CA VAL A 699 -70.79 36.73 -11.51
C VAL A 699 -71.72 37.89 -11.15
N LYS A 700 -71.54 39.07 -11.76
CA LYS A 700 -72.41 40.24 -11.56
C LYS A 700 -73.78 40.10 -12.25
N LYS A 701 -73.89 39.27 -13.30
CA LYS A 701 -75.14 39.02 -14.04
C LYS A 701 -75.98 37.86 -13.48
N TYR A 702 -75.38 36.94 -12.71
CA TYR A 702 -76.08 35.74 -12.21
C TYR A 702 -76.19 35.60 -10.68
N VAL A 703 -75.60 36.49 -9.86
CA VAL A 703 -75.61 36.35 -8.38
C VAL A 703 -76.40 37.47 -7.66
N CYS A 704 -77.06 38.39 -8.37
CA CYS A 704 -77.92 39.41 -7.75
C CYS A 704 -79.26 39.56 -8.49
N GLY A 705 -80.20 38.64 -8.25
CA GLY A 705 -81.59 38.81 -8.65
C GLY A 705 -82.43 37.53 -8.52
N GLY A 706 -83.05 37.33 -7.34
CA GLY A 706 -84.25 36.46 -7.23
C GLY A 706 -84.29 35.44 -6.07
N THR A 707 -84.81 35.85 -4.92
CA THR A 707 -85.79 35.17 -4.01
C THR A 707 -85.74 33.63 -3.76
N VAL A 708 -85.27 33.22 -2.56
CA VAL A 708 -85.87 32.40 -1.44
C VAL A 708 -86.97 31.33 -1.79
N PRO A 709 -87.12 30.10 -1.16
CA PRO A 709 -86.74 29.67 0.22
C PRO A 709 -86.17 28.24 0.48
N ARG A 710 -85.67 28.08 1.73
CA ARG A 710 -85.65 26.91 2.65
C ARG A 710 -85.08 25.54 2.19
N ALA A 711 -83.96 25.14 2.79
CA ALA A 711 -83.93 23.99 3.71
C ALA A 711 -82.63 24.01 4.55
N GLN A 712 -82.79 23.80 5.86
CA GLN A 712 -81.73 23.45 6.81
C GLN A 712 -80.92 22.24 6.31
N ILE A 713 -79.62 22.18 6.65
CA ILE A 713 -79.05 21.18 7.57
C ILE A 713 -77.52 21.33 7.61
N LEU A 714 -77.04 21.62 8.82
CA LEU A 714 -75.83 21.17 9.51
C LEU A 714 -74.53 21.00 8.68
N CYS A 715 -73.51 21.81 9.03
CA CYS A 715 -72.33 21.37 9.80
C CYS A 715 -71.15 21.06 8.85
N TYR A 716 -69.89 21.35 9.15
CA TYR A 716 -69.19 21.46 10.42
C TYR A 716 -67.86 22.19 10.18
N GLU A 717 -67.44 22.97 11.18
CA GLU A 717 -66.07 23.27 11.66
C GLU A 717 -64.93 23.45 10.63
N GLY A 718 -64.19 24.56 10.60
CA GLY A 718 -63.60 25.28 11.74
C GLY A 718 -62.34 24.54 12.21
N THR A 719 -61.17 25.11 12.50
CA THR A 719 -60.72 26.48 12.74
C THR A 719 -59.18 26.43 12.85
N ARG A 720 -58.49 27.57 12.68
CA ARG A 720 -57.11 27.78 13.17
C ARG A 720 -57.21 28.81 14.31
N GLY A 721 -56.66 28.46 15.47
CA GLY A 721 -56.98 29.08 16.76
C GLY A 721 -56.21 30.34 17.13
N GLY A 722 -56.64 30.91 18.26
CA GLY A 722 -55.98 31.96 19.04
C GLY A 722 -56.45 31.88 20.51
N GLU A 723 -55.48 31.75 21.40
CA GLU A 723 -55.46 31.65 22.87
C GLU A 723 -56.48 32.44 23.70
N GLN A 724 -56.93 31.90 24.84
CA GLN A 724 -56.40 32.22 26.20
C GLN A 724 -57.17 31.56 27.37
N ASN A 725 -56.40 31.05 28.34
CA ASN A 725 -56.60 31.04 29.80
C ASN A 725 -57.51 30.02 30.56
N ARG A 726 -56.82 29.29 31.47
CA ARG A 726 -57.07 29.06 32.92
C ARG A 726 -57.88 27.84 33.43
N ARG A 727 -57.21 27.15 34.39
CA ARG A 727 -57.67 26.29 35.52
C ARG A 727 -58.23 24.92 35.11
N GLY A 728 -57.94 23.80 35.74
CA GLY A 728 -57.24 23.45 36.97
C GLY A 728 -57.60 22.00 37.33
N ARG A 729 -56.71 21.34 38.09
CA ARG A 729 -56.69 19.92 38.51
C ARG A 729 -56.20 18.90 37.50
#